data_AF-A0A2G5TW81-F1
#
_entry.id   AF-A0A2G5TW81-F1
#
_cell.length_a   1.000
_cell.length_b   1.000
_cell.length_c   1.000
_cell.angle_alpha   90.00
_cell.angle_beta   90.00
_cell.angle_gamma   90.00
#
_symmetry.space_group_name_H-M   'P 1'
#
loop_
_entity.id
_entity.type
_entity.pdbx_description
1 polymer ?
#
loop_
_entity_poly.entity_id
_entity_poly.type
_entity_poly.pdbx_seq_one_letter_code
_entity_poly.pdbx_strand_id
1 'polypeptide(L)'
;MNMVRIRHIMEMRRACKAPPLLPPKLRKEGSESTDRRGPKDVMDLTFKVNTLAPERYPSRTFYFHLYESQDSSEGPWNLITESDRLGTDDVANLEDFLAIEFSFERLQWFKMEISEPSENGAQKVLKASEIFTIAQICAGPIGFPMVDQIGYRVAEIEIWSQLRDRPQPIVMQMEAKNLSTKLVSSNSNVYIEVYRVDEDQKRMLYRSEPTKQPKLLWRSFTVQSDDLYGSDGVDSQIEIVCISEEEKEGVIGQAVVSMEVAKAMEPISIFNESYKQGRKPIGEVRICRYQQLRVCSFLDYLRGGTSLKFAIAIDFSIRDPANVTHNDYQQYSNDIEFVVRCLADTLEPFNPTNSWLSYGFGAKIPPHYRDSNNFCLSLDVDATCQGVNGILNAFGKSYQNVHPLQGAKFSQIIYHLAKQAQNNFNRANEPLNYYVLFIITRGSIEDLKETVQAAIFASKAPISIVFVGVGCEGLDEIERMGNAGKRLEFQGRKSERDNLQFVNATKTRLECDNYADMSTVFLEKSLQQIPWQCSTFYMQNHVLPGKSSSESAETSSGGLTVASSSRRPSSAHGQMEEEEEARMRTTSSVGCEGLDEIERMGNAGKRLEFQGRKSERDNLQFVNATKTRLECDNYADMSTVFLEKSLQQIPWQCSTFYMQNHVLPGKSSSESAETSSGGLTLLASSSSRRPSSAHGQMEEEEEARMRTTSSSSGPAQDHFRSRRNRLSTEMRSMTLDDSR
;
A
#
# COMPACT_ATOMS: atom_id res chain seq x y z
N MET A 1 11.03 -19.04 13.03
CA MET A 1 10.36 -20.26 12.48
C MET A 1 11.39 -21.35 12.12
N ASN A 2 11.06 -22.64 12.25
CA ASN A 2 12.02 -23.75 12.16
C ASN A 2 12.26 -24.25 10.71
N MET A 3 13.53 -24.37 10.30
CA MET A 3 13.97 -24.82 8.96
C MET A 3 13.41 -26.20 8.55
N VAL A 4 13.16 -27.10 9.50
CA VAL A 4 12.54 -28.41 9.24
C VAL A 4 11.15 -28.25 8.58
N ARG A 5 10.37 -27.25 9.02
CA ARG A 5 9.03 -26.98 8.49
C ARG A 5 9.08 -26.43 7.06
N ILE A 6 10.11 -25.64 6.73
CA ILE A 6 10.32 -25.13 5.37
C ILE A 6 10.71 -26.27 4.42
N ARG A 7 11.66 -27.14 4.80
CA ARG A 7 12.02 -28.33 4.01
C ARG A 7 10.83 -29.23 3.76
N HIS A 8 10.04 -29.52 4.79
CA HIS A 8 8.84 -30.34 4.65
C HIS A 8 7.79 -29.71 3.70
N ILE A 9 7.59 -28.39 3.75
CA ILE A 9 6.71 -27.68 2.79
C ILE A 9 7.26 -27.76 1.35
N MET A 10 8.58 -27.67 1.15
CA MET A 10 9.20 -27.83 -0.17
C MET A 10 9.11 -29.28 -0.69
N GLU A 11 9.28 -30.27 0.18
CA GLU A 11 9.12 -31.69 -0.14
C GLU A 11 7.67 -32.03 -0.51
N MET A 12 6.70 -31.56 0.26
CA MET A 12 5.27 -31.69 -0.04
C MET A 12 4.90 -31.01 -1.36
N ARG A 13 5.39 -29.79 -1.62
CA ARG A 13 5.19 -29.10 -2.90
C ARG A 13 5.76 -29.89 -4.08
N ARG A 14 7.00 -30.39 -3.95
CA ARG A 14 7.64 -31.25 -4.97
C ARG A 14 6.84 -32.53 -5.21
N ALA A 15 6.29 -33.16 -4.17
CA ALA A 15 5.43 -34.33 -4.31
C ALA A 15 4.11 -34.01 -5.07
N CYS A 16 3.53 -32.83 -4.82
CA CYS A 16 2.34 -32.34 -5.52
C CYS A 16 2.63 -31.72 -6.91
N LYS A 17 3.88 -31.71 -7.39
CA LYS A 17 4.35 -30.92 -8.55
C LYS A 17 4.04 -29.41 -8.47
N ALA A 18 3.76 -28.89 -7.27
CA ALA A 18 3.43 -27.49 -7.07
C ALA A 18 4.70 -26.62 -7.14
N PRO A 19 4.60 -25.37 -7.62
CA PRO A 19 5.74 -24.46 -7.71
C PRO A 19 6.50 -24.31 -6.39
N PRO A 20 7.83 -24.10 -6.42
CA PRO A 20 8.54 -23.58 -5.27
C PRO A 20 7.93 -22.21 -4.93
N LEU A 21 7.38 -22.04 -3.73
CA LEU A 21 7.02 -20.74 -3.20
C LEU A 21 8.17 -20.25 -2.32
N LEU A 22 8.68 -19.06 -2.59
CA LEU A 22 9.51 -18.32 -1.66
C LEU A 22 8.59 -17.53 -0.70
N PRO A 23 8.41 -17.97 0.57
CA PRO A 23 7.67 -17.19 1.57
C PRO A 23 8.46 -15.94 1.97
N PRO A 24 7.82 -14.92 2.55
CA PRO A 24 8.48 -13.70 2.96
C PRO A 24 9.43 -14.03 4.10
N LYS A 25 10.69 -13.61 3.96
CA LYS A 25 11.71 -13.91 4.98
C LYS A 25 11.33 -13.23 6.30
N LEU A 26 11.36 -14.01 7.37
CA LEU A 26 10.90 -13.55 8.68
C LEU A 26 11.74 -12.38 9.18
N ARG A 27 11.06 -11.36 9.74
CA ARG A 27 11.69 -10.37 10.60
C ARG A 27 12.36 -11.07 11.78
N LYS A 28 13.46 -10.49 12.30
CA LYS A 28 13.95 -10.81 13.65
C LYS A 28 12.78 -10.64 14.64
N GLU A 29 12.53 -11.65 15.47
CA GLU A 29 11.45 -11.63 16.46
C GLU A 29 11.72 -10.48 17.46
N GLY A 30 10.81 -9.50 17.53
CA GLY A 30 10.99 -8.28 18.33
C GLY A 30 10.21 -7.03 17.88
N SER A 31 9.74 -6.96 16.63
CA SER A 31 8.89 -5.84 16.18
C SER A 31 7.40 -6.11 16.42
N GLU A 32 6.81 -5.54 17.47
CA GLU A 32 5.34 -5.45 17.64
C GLU A 32 4.72 -4.43 16.66
N SER A 33 4.84 -4.68 15.36
CA SER A 33 4.08 -3.94 14.37
C SER A 33 2.64 -4.45 14.38
N THR A 34 1.69 -3.62 14.85
CA THR A 34 0.24 -3.91 14.76
C THR A 34 -0.11 -4.40 13.36
N ASP A 35 -0.89 -5.48 13.25
CA ASP A 35 -0.99 -6.26 12.01
C ASP A 35 -1.93 -5.62 10.96
N ARG A 36 -1.63 -4.38 10.56
CA ARG A 36 -2.27 -3.64 9.45
C ARG A 36 -1.88 -4.22 8.07
N ARG A 37 -1.21 -5.38 8.03
CA ARG A 37 -0.78 -6.08 6.82
C ARG A 37 -1.94 -6.93 6.31
N GLY A 38 -2.59 -6.46 5.25
CA GLY A 38 -3.39 -7.37 4.42
C GLY A 38 -2.50 -8.48 3.81
N PRO A 39 -3.07 -9.62 3.38
CA PRO A 39 -2.29 -10.68 2.75
C PRO A 39 -1.51 -10.14 1.55
N LYS A 40 -0.25 -10.57 1.40
CA LYS A 40 0.61 -10.19 0.27
C LYS A 40 0.09 -10.80 -1.04
N ASP A 41 0.44 -10.15 -2.15
CA ASP A 41 0.19 -10.69 -3.48
C ASP A 41 1.16 -11.83 -3.78
N VAL A 42 0.66 -12.95 -4.29
CA VAL A 42 1.50 -14.04 -4.83
C VAL A 42 1.45 -13.98 -6.34
N MET A 43 2.63 -13.92 -6.96
CA MET A 43 2.81 -14.01 -8.42
C MET A 43 3.36 -15.40 -8.75
N ASP A 44 2.76 -16.05 -9.74
CA ASP A 44 3.34 -17.23 -10.39
C ASP A 44 4.03 -16.76 -11.67
N LEU A 45 5.31 -17.11 -11.82
CA LEU A 45 6.16 -16.70 -12.93
C LEU A 45 6.32 -17.85 -13.92
N THR A 46 6.00 -17.60 -15.17
CA THR A 46 6.27 -18.51 -16.30
C THR A 46 7.41 -17.95 -17.14
N PHE A 47 8.33 -18.82 -17.55
CA PHE A 47 9.49 -18.49 -18.36
C PHE A 47 9.43 -19.24 -19.69
N LYS A 48 9.64 -18.54 -20.80
CA LYS A 48 9.75 -19.12 -22.14
C LYS A 48 11.16 -18.88 -22.64
N VAL A 49 11.92 -19.97 -22.82
CA VAL A 49 13.33 -19.94 -23.22
C VAL A 49 13.44 -20.39 -24.68
N ASN A 50 13.90 -19.50 -25.54
CA ASN A 50 14.12 -19.73 -26.97
C ASN A 50 15.63 -19.72 -27.26
N THR A 51 16.23 -20.88 -27.53
CA THR A 51 17.67 -20.96 -27.84
C THR A 51 17.95 -20.48 -29.27
N LEU A 52 18.77 -19.43 -29.39
CA LEU A 52 19.07 -18.76 -30.67
C LEU A 52 20.34 -19.26 -31.35
N ALA A 53 21.18 -20.00 -30.62
CA ALA A 53 22.49 -20.48 -31.08
C ALA A 53 22.73 -21.99 -30.77
N PRO A 54 21.82 -22.89 -31.18
CA PRO A 54 21.92 -24.33 -30.85
C PRO A 54 23.24 -24.96 -31.32
N GLU A 55 23.85 -24.44 -32.39
CA GLU A 55 25.12 -24.93 -32.93
C GLU A 55 26.34 -24.71 -32.01
N ARG A 56 26.20 -23.92 -30.93
CA ARG A 56 27.23 -23.66 -29.92
C ARG A 56 27.12 -24.54 -28.66
N TYR A 57 26.18 -25.48 -28.66
CA TYR A 57 25.97 -26.46 -27.58
C TYR A 57 26.36 -27.88 -28.05
N PRO A 58 27.56 -28.40 -27.69
CA PRO A 58 27.96 -29.77 -28.05
C PRO A 58 26.96 -30.86 -27.61
N SER A 59 26.18 -30.61 -26.55
CA SER A 59 25.23 -31.61 -26.01
C SER A 59 23.81 -31.54 -26.59
N ARG A 60 23.51 -30.59 -27.51
CA ARG A 60 22.15 -30.28 -28.03
C ARG A 60 21.04 -30.13 -26.97
N THR A 61 21.44 -29.90 -25.72
CA THR A 61 20.56 -29.89 -24.57
C THR A 61 21.13 -29.00 -23.48
N PHE A 62 20.25 -28.40 -22.70
CA PHE A 62 20.61 -27.45 -21.64
C PHE A 62 19.73 -27.61 -20.40
N TYR A 63 20.11 -26.91 -19.34
CA TYR A 63 19.35 -26.72 -18.11
C TYR A 63 19.19 -25.23 -17.86
N PHE A 64 17.98 -24.83 -17.49
CA PHE A 64 17.67 -23.51 -16.99
C PHE A 64 17.67 -23.51 -15.46
N HIS A 65 18.37 -22.55 -14.86
CA HIS A 65 18.49 -22.40 -13.40
C HIS A 65 18.00 -21.03 -12.98
N LEU A 66 17.32 -20.96 -11.84
CA LEU A 66 16.85 -19.72 -11.25
C LEU A 66 17.37 -19.56 -9.82
N TYR A 67 18.07 -18.46 -9.57
CA TYR A 67 18.69 -18.11 -8.30
C TYR A 67 18.04 -16.86 -7.69
N GLU A 68 17.94 -16.82 -6.36
CA GLU A 68 17.56 -15.64 -5.58
C GLU A 68 18.82 -14.96 -5.01
N SER A 69 18.86 -13.63 -4.97
CA SER A 69 19.68 -12.91 -4.00
C SER A 69 18.83 -12.12 -3.02
N GLN A 70 19.30 -12.03 -1.78
CA GLN A 70 18.60 -11.36 -0.69
C GLN A 70 19.04 -9.89 -0.55
N ASP A 71 20.23 -9.56 -1.08
CA ASP A 71 21.01 -8.40 -0.65
C ASP A 71 21.39 -7.46 -1.83
N SER A 72 21.72 -8.00 -3.01
CA SER A 72 22.18 -7.18 -4.15
C SER A 72 22.11 -7.88 -5.51
N SER A 73 22.34 -7.13 -6.60
CA SER A 73 22.62 -7.65 -7.95
C SER A 73 23.90 -8.49 -8.03
N GLU A 74 24.83 -8.32 -7.09
CA GLU A 74 26.11 -9.04 -7.08
C GLU A 74 26.03 -10.40 -6.35
N GLY A 75 24.88 -10.67 -5.73
CA GLY A 75 24.67 -11.84 -4.88
C GLY A 75 24.80 -11.52 -3.37
N PRO A 76 25.00 -12.54 -2.52
CA PRO A 76 25.17 -13.96 -2.86
C PRO A 76 23.94 -14.58 -3.51
N TRP A 77 24.16 -15.56 -4.39
CA TRP A 77 23.14 -16.21 -5.22
C TRP A 77 22.79 -17.61 -4.70
N ASN A 78 21.51 -17.87 -4.43
CA ASN A 78 20.99 -19.12 -3.87
C ASN A 78 20.11 -19.82 -4.92
N LEU A 79 20.45 -21.04 -5.32
CA LEU A 79 19.65 -21.80 -6.30
C LEU A 79 18.28 -22.14 -5.69
N ILE A 80 17.21 -21.74 -6.37
CA ILE A 80 15.82 -22.00 -5.96
C ILE A 80 15.30 -23.26 -6.66
N THR A 81 15.50 -23.32 -7.97
CA THR A 81 14.91 -24.31 -8.87
C THR A 81 15.75 -24.46 -10.14
N GLU A 82 15.61 -25.63 -10.77
CA GLU A 82 16.33 -26.10 -11.95
C GLU A 82 15.30 -26.80 -12.85
N SER A 83 15.38 -26.58 -14.17
CA SER A 83 14.52 -27.27 -15.13
C SER A 83 14.94 -28.74 -15.30
N ASP A 84 14.02 -29.56 -15.82
CA ASP A 84 14.41 -30.80 -16.51
C ASP A 84 15.34 -30.48 -17.71
N ARG A 85 15.94 -31.53 -18.30
CA ARG A 85 16.85 -31.38 -19.45
C ARG A 85 16.08 -30.94 -20.70
N LEU A 86 16.34 -29.72 -21.16
CA LEU A 86 15.69 -29.09 -22.32
C LEU A 86 16.48 -29.35 -23.62
N GLY A 87 15.80 -29.40 -24.76
CA GLY A 87 16.41 -29.51 -26.09
C GLY A 87 16.77 -28.13 -26.67
N THR A 88 17.91 -28.00 -27.36
CA THR A 88 18.35 -26.70 -27.94
C THR A 88 17.56 -26.26 -29.16
N ASP A 89 16.83 -27.18 -29.78
CA ASP A 89 16.14 -26.96 -31.06
C ASP A 89 14.64 -26.63 -30.82
N ASP A 90 14.20 -26.61 -29.55
CA ASP A 90 12.83 -26.39 -29.10
C ASP A 90 12.68 -25.07 -28.31
N VAL A 91 11.47 -24.50 -28.30
CA VAL A 91 11.10 -23.41 -27.38
C VAL A 91 10.57 -24.03 -26.09
N ALA A 92 11.32 -23.86 -24.99
CA ALA A 92 10.97 -24.41 -23.70
C ALA A 92 10.07 -23.46 -22.90
N ASN A 93 8.80 -23.82 -22.71
CA ASN A 93 7.89 -23.14 -21.78
C ASN A 93 7.97 -23.82 -20.40
N LEU A 94 8.35 -23.04 -19.39
CA LEU A 94 8.44 -23.44 -17.99
C LEU A 94 7.29 -22.78 -17.23
N GLU A 95 6.11 -23.38 -17.34
CA GLU A 95 4.86 -22.92 -16.71
C GLU A 95 4.97 -22.96 -15.17
N ASP A 96 4.55 -21.86 -14.53
CA ASP A 96 4.56 -21.62 -13.07
C ASP A 96 5.86 -22.04 -12.36
N PHE A 97 7.01 -21.83 -13.01
CA PHE A 97 8.33 -22.29 -12.55
C PHE A 97 8.77 -21.69 -11.19
N LEU A 98 8.25 -20.53 -10.81
CA LEU A 98 8.44 -19.92 -9.49
C LEU A 98 7.15 -19.25 -8.99
N ALA A 99 6.75 -19.54 -7.76
CA ALA A 99 5.78 -18.75 -7.02
C ALA A 99 6.49 -17.79 -6.05
N ILE A 100 6.05 -16.53 -5.97
CA ILE A 100 6.70 -15.52 -5.12
C ILE A 100 5.72 -14.53 -4.50
N GLU A 101 5.90 -14.25 -3.20
CA GLU A 101 5.23 -13.13 -2.55
C GLU A 101 5.88 -11.79 -2.92
N PHE A 102 5.10 -10.89 -3.51
CA PHE A 102 5.52 -9.56 -3.88
C PHE A 102 5.72 -8.64 -2.66
N SER A 103 6.81 -7.89 -2.69
CA SER A 103 7.24 -7.00 -1.60
C SER A 103 7.66 -5.64 -2.18
N PHE A 104 6.73 -4.69 -2.29
CA PHE A 104 6.98 -3.32 -2.79
C PHE A 104 8.13 -2.61 -2.05
N GLU A 105 8.38 -2.99 -0.80
CA GLU A 105 9.42 -2.45 0.05
C GLU A 105 10.86 -2.95 -0.25
N ARG A 106 11.04 -3.86 -1.22
CA ARG A 106 12.33 -4.50 -1.53
C ARG A 106 12.51 -4.76 -3.04
N LEU A 107 13.70 -4.50 -3.58
CA LEU A 107 14.12 -5.06 -4.87
C LEU A 107 14.40 -6.56 -4.69
N GLN A 108 13.47 -7.39 -5.16
CA GLN A 108 13.59 -8.86 -5.10
C GLN A 108 14.39 -9.33 -6.33
N TRP A 109 15.68 -9.61 -6.14
CA TRP A 109 16.66 -9.91 -7.19
C TRP A 109 16.72 -11.39 -7.58
N PHE A 110 16.69 -11.65 -8.89
CA PHE A 110 16.77 -12.99 -9.48
C PHE A 110 17.84 -13.04 -10.56
N LYS A 111 18.56 -14.16 -10.62
CA LYS A 111 19.50 -14.47 -11.71
C LYS A 111 19.04 -15.74 -12.41
N MET A 112 18.98 -15.65 -13.73
CA MET A 112 18.76 -16.75 -14.66
C MET A 112 20.11 -17.26 -15.16
N GLU A 113 20.30 -18.56 -15.23
CA GLU A 113 21.48 -19.16 -15.89
C GLU A 113 21.07 -20.30 -16.84
N ILE A 114 21.63 -20.28 -18.05
CA ILE A 114 21.59 -21.43 -18.96
C ILE A 114 22.93 -22.14 -18.90
N SER A 115 22.88 -23.45 -18.68
CA SER A 115 24.07 -24.33 -18.64
C SER A 115 23.89 -25.58 -19.49
N GLU A 116 24.97 -26.15 -20.00
CA GLU A 116 24.96 -27.46 -20.65
C GLU A 116 25.61 -28.53 -19.75
N PRO A 117 25.24 -29.82 -19.86
CA PRO A 117 26.04 -30.89 -19.26
C PRO A 117 27.38 -31.01 -20.02
N SER A 118 28.46 -31.17 -19.26
CA SER A 118 29.82 -31.36 -19.82
C SER A 118 29.95 -32.67 -20.60
N GLU A 119 31.03 -32.82 -21.37
CA GLU A 119 31.30 -34.00 -22.20
C GLU A 119 31.23 -35.33 -21.43
N ASN A 120 31.62 -35.32 -20.15
CA ASN A 120 31.58 -36.47 -19.25
C ASN A 120 30.27 -36.58 -18.43
N GLY A 121 29.28 -35.71 -18.66
CA GLY A 121 27.99 -35.63 -17.97
C GLY A 121 28.04 -35.22 -16.47
N ALA A 122 29.23 -35.18 -15.87
CA ALA A 122 29.42 -35.07 -14.42
C ALA A 122 29.37 -33.63 -13.86
N GLN A 123 29.36 -32.61 -14.71
CA GLN A 123 29.31 -31.20 -14.32
C GLN A 123 28.44 -30.41 -15.31
N LYS A 124 27.93 -29.25 -14.89
CA LYS A 124 27.22 -28.31 -15.76
C LYS A 124 28.09 -27.10 -16.04
N VAL A 125 28.17 -26.68 -17.30
CA VAL A 125 28.99 -25.56 -17.78
C VAL A 125 28.08 -24.39 -18.09
N LEU A 126 28.26 -23.27 -17.40
CA LEU A 126 27.54 -22.02 -17.65
C LEU A 126 27.80 -21.52 -19.08
N LYS A 127 26.74 -21.15 -19.79
CA LYS A 127 26.80 -20.55 -21.14
C LYS A 127 26.44 -19.08 -21.12
N ALA A 128 25.32 -18.74 -20.48
CA ALA A 128 24.81 -17.39 -20.38
C ALA A 128 24.11 -17.17 -19.04
N SER A 129 24.15 -15.94 -18.53
CA SER A 129 23.49 -15.53 -17.29
C SER A 129 22.87 -14.14 -17.46
N GLU A 130 21.72 -13.89 -16.85
CA GLU A 130 21.07 -12.56 -16.87
C GLU A 130 20.32 -12.30 -15.55
N ILE A 131 20.20 -11.04 -15.15
CA ILE A 131 19.64 -10.62 -13.86
C ILE A 131 18.36 -9.78 -14.07
N PHE A 132 17.34 -10.03 -13.23
CA PHE A 132 16.10 -9.27 -13.21
C PHE A 132 15.58 -9.05 -11.78
N THR A 133 14.55 -8.22 -11.66
CA THR A 133 13.78 -8.00 -10.43
C THR A 133 12.30 -8.24 -10.64
N ILE A 134 11.59 -8.69 -9.59
CA ILE A 134 10.13 -8.88 -9.65
C ILE A 134 9.40 -7.59 -10.04
N ALA A 135 9.90 -6.42 -9.61
CA ALA A 135 9.32 -5.12 -9.90
C ALA A 135 9.23 -4.81 -11.40
N GLN A 136 10.16 -5.30 -12.22
CA GLN A 136 10.09 -5.16 -13.69
C GLN A 136 8.95 -5.98 -14.31
N ILE A 137 8.58 -7.12 -13.70
CA ILE A 137 7.50 -8.01 -14.16
C ILE A 137 6.13 -7.53 -13.66
N CYS A 138 6.07 -6.71 -12.61
CA CYS A 138 4.81 -6.21 -12.05
C CYS A 138 3.97 -5.37 -13.03
N ALA A 139 4.59 -4.75 -14.04
CA ALA A 139 3.92 -3.93 -15.04
C ALA A 139 3.46 -4.73 -16.29
N GLY A 140 4.01 -5.93 -16.53
CA GLY A 140 3.74 -6.71 -17.73
C GLY A 140 4.82 -7.77 -18.02
N PRO A 141 4.71 -8.50 -19.14
CA PRO A 141 5.75 -9.41 -19.59
C PRO A 141 7.02 -8.65 -20.01
N ILE A 142 8.18 -9.28 -19.82
CA ILE A 142 9.50 -8.69 -20.16
C ILE A 142 10.38 -9.70 -20.90
N GLY A 143 11.21 -9.20 -21.83
CA GLY A 143 12.09 -10.00 -22.68
C GLY A 143 13.58 -9.70 -22.43
N PHE A 144 14.39 -10.74 -22.31
CA PHE A 144 15.83 -10.67 -22.02
C PHE A 144 16.66 -11.44 -23.07
N PRO A 145 17.61 -10.80 -23.77
CA PRO A 145 18.56 -11.48 -24.64
C PRO A 145 19.75 -12.00 -23.84
N MET A 146 19.77 -13.29 -23.51
CA MET A 146 20.88 -13.90 -22.77
C MET A 146 22.15 -13.98 -23.63
N VAL A 147 23.26 -13.46 -23.10
CA VAL A 147 24.57 -13.42 -23.78
C VAL A 147 25.62 -14.30 -23.11
N ASP A 148 26.56 -14.81 -23.90
CA ASP A 148 27.75 -15.49 -23.40
C ASP A 148 28.84 -14.52 -22.91
N GLN A 149 29.95 -15.09 -22.41
CA GLN A 149 31.12 -14.34 -21.91
C GLN A 149 31.82 -13.48 -22.99
N ILE A 150 31.46 -13.63 -24.27
CA ILE A 150 31.99 -12.90 -25.43
C ILE A 150 30.95 -11.89 -25.95
N GLY A 151 29.76 -11.82 -25.33
CA GLY A 151 28.66 -10.94 -25.71
C GLY A 151 27.78 -11.47 -26.85
N TYR A 152 27.92 -12.74 -27.24
CA TYR A 152 27.10 -13.36 -28.28
C TYR A 152 25.75 -13.81 -27.70
N ARG A 153 24.64 -13.50 -28.39
CA ARG A 153 23.29 -13.91 -27.95
C ARG A 153 23.12 -15.42 -28.12
N VAL A 154 22.87 -16.11 -27.01
CA VAL A 154 22.73 -17.58 -26.98
C VAL A 154 21.26 -18.00 -26.90
N ALA A 155 20.44 -17.23 -26.20
CA ALA A 155 19.01 -17.44 -26.05
C ALA A 155 18.26 -16.11 -25.87
N GLU A 156 16.95 -16.15 -26.04
CA GLU A 156 16.02 -15.08 -25.67
C GLU A 156 15.00 -15.66 -24.68
N ILE A 157 14.80 -14.96 -23.56
CA ILE A 157 13.85 -15.35 -22.52
C ILE A 157 12.72 -14.33 -22.46
N GLU A 158 11.49 -14.83 -22.50
CA GLU A 158 10.28 -14.06 -22.20
C GLU A 158 9.75 -14.51 -20.83
N ILE A 159 9.56 -13.58 -19.91
CA ILE A 159 9.01 -13.84 -18.57
C ILE A 159 7.65 -13.13 -18.46
N TRP A 160 6.62 -13.86 -18.03
CA TRP A 160 5.34 -13.27 -17.62
C TRP A 160 4.93 -13.74 -16.24
N SER A 161 3.90 -13.09 -15.68
CA SER A 161 3.39 -13.42 -14.37
C SER A 161 1.87 -13.43 -14.33
N GLN A 162 1.31 -14.48 -13.73
CA GLN A 162 -0.08 -14.52 -13.29
C GLN A 162 -0.14 -14.05 -11.83
N LEU A 163 -1.19 -13.30 -11.47
CA LEU A 163 -1.51 -13.04 -10.07
C LEU A 163 -2.40 -14.18 -9.57
N ARG A 164 -2.12 -14.72 -8.38
CA ARG A 164 -3.05 -15.66 -7.76
C ARG A 164 -4.33 -14.95 -7.34
N ASP A 165 -5.48 -15.52 -7.69
CA ASP A 165 -6.76 -15.01 -7.25
C ASP A 165 -6.83 -14.94 -5.73
N ARG A 166 -7.30 -13.79 -5.23
CA ARG A 166 -7.55 -13.57 -3.81
C ARG A 166 -8.95 -14.08 -3.46
N PRO A 167 -9.15 -14.75 -2.31
CA PRO A 167 -10.47 -15.03 -1.75
C PRO A 167 -11.32 -13.76 -1.71
N GLN A 168 -12.55 -13.84 -2.24
CA GLN A 168 -13.43 -12.69 -2.40
C GLN A 168 -14.52 -12.71 -1.31
N PRO A 169 -14.43 -11.84 -0.28
CA PRO A 169 -15.28 -11.93 0.90
C PRO A 169 -16.74 -11.63 0.59
N ILE A 170 -17.65 -12.39 1.22
CA ILE A 170 -19.08 -12.32 1.00
C ILE A 170 -19.75 -11.68 2.20
N VAL A 171 -20.39 -10.54 1.98
CA VAL A 171 -21.26 -9.87 2.96
C VAL A 171 -22.61 -10.58 2.95
N MET A 172 -22.99 -11.13 4.11
CA MET A 172 -24.30 -11.72 4.33
C MET A 172 -25.08 -10.95 5.39
N GLN A 173 -26.40 -10.89 5.25
CA GLN A 173 -27.31 -10.41 6.30
C GLN A 173 -28.54 -11.31 6.33
N MET A 174 -28.99 -11.68 7.52
CA MET A 174 -30.10 -12.61 7.75
C MET A 174 -31.23 -11.95 8.54
N GLU A 175 -32.45 -12.34 8.24
CA GLU A 175 -33.64 -12.07 9.05
C GLU A 175 -34.38 -13.38 9.39
N ALA A 176 -35.06 -13.43 10.53
CA ALA A 176 -36.01 -14.50 10.84
C ALA A 176 -37.45 -13.97 10.88
N LYS A 177 -38.37 -14.79 10.39
CA LYS A 177 -39.80 -14.48 10.26
C LYS A 177 -40.65 -15.66 10.71
N ASN A 178 -41.91 -15.36 11.03
CA ASN A 178 -42.95 -16.34 11.34
C ASN A 178 -42.57 -17.37 12.45
N LEU A 179 -41.67 -16.99 13.38
CA LEU A 179 -41.26 -17.85 14.48
C LEU A 179 -42.45 -18.21 15.38
N SER A 180 -42.53 -19.49 15.72
CA SER A 180 -43.58 -20.07 16.55
C SER A 180 -43.59 -19.43 17.94
N THR A 181 -44.65 -18.66 18.23
CA THR A 181 -44.92 -18.06 19.55
C THR A 181 -45.16 -19.08 20.68
N LYS A 182 -45.12 -20.38 20.37
CA LYS A 182 -45.12 -21.50 21.33
C LYS A 182 -43.72 -21.99 21.72
N LEU A 183 -42.68 -21.47 21.08
CA LEU A 183 -41.25 -21.78 21.31
C LEU A 183 -40.40 -20.53 21.58
N VAL A 184 -40.90 -19.35 21.21
CA VAL A 184 -40.20 -18.07 21.36
C VAL A 184 -41.18 -17.05 21.90
N SER A 185 -40.91 -16.46 23.07
CA SER A 185 -41.74 -15.36 23.56
C SER A 185 -41.45 -14.08 22.77
N SER A 186 -42.41 -13.15 22.71
CA SER A 186 -42.18 -11.83 22.10
C SER A 186 -41.06 -11.03 22.79
N ASN A 187 -40.78 -11.36 24.05
CA ASN A 187 -39.77 -10.71 24.86
C ASN A 187 -38.39 -11.37 24.72
N SER A 188 -38.26 -12.49 24.01
CA SER A 188 -37.03 -13.29 24.08
C SER A 188 -35.90 -12.77 23.20
N ASN A 189 -34.69 -12.75 23.76
CA ASN A 189 -33.45 -12.48 23.05
C ASN A 189 -33.11 -13.63 22.09
N VAL A 190 -33.22 -13.39 20.77
CA VAL A 190 -32.91 -14.37 19.72
C VAL A 190 -31.65 -13.96 18.94
N TYR A 191 -30.70 -14.88 18.83
CA TYR A 191 -29.54 -14.76 17.96
C TYR A 191 -29.49 -15.94 16.98
N ILE A 192 -28.60 -15.84 15.98
CA ILE A 192 -28.25 -16.92 15.07
C ILE A 192 -26.79 -17.29 15.20
N GLU A 193 -26.52 -18.57 14.98
CA GLU A 193 -25.20 -19.11 14.70
C GLU A 193 -25.22 -19.75 13.31
N VAL A 194 -24.15 -19.53 12.54
CA VAL A 194 -23.99 -20.04 11.18
C VAL A 194 -22.74 -20.88 11.13
N TYR A 195 -22.87 -22.13 10.71
CA TYR A 195 -21.79 -23.10 10.60
C TYR A 195 -21.61 -23.53 9.15
N ARG A 196 -20.36 -23.75 8.75
CA ARG A 196 -20.00 -24.61 7.63
C ARG A 196 -20.23 -26.06 8.05
N VAL A 197 -20.79 -26.88 7.15
CA VAL A 197 -20.93 -28.32 7.34
C VAL A 197 -19.94 -29.04 6.42
N ASP A 198 -18.98 -29.75 7.02
CA ASP A 198 -18.10 -30.73 6.37
C ASP A 198 -18.50 -32.14 6.84
N GLU A 199 -18.02 -33.21 6.16
CA GLU A 199 -18.52 -34.59 6.34
C GLU A 199 -18.56 -35.07 7.80
N ASP A 200 -17.52 -34.78 8.59
CA ASP A 200 -17.40 -35.18 10.01
C ASP A 200 -17.36 -33.99 10.99
N GLN A 201 -17.39 -32.73 10.51
CA GLN A 201 -17.14 -31.55 11.36
C GLN A 201 -18.02 -30.34 11.00
N LYS A 202 -18.39 -29.56 12.03
CA LYS A 202 -19.06 -28.26 11.89
C LYS A 202 -18.13 -27.14 12.34
N ARG A 203 -17.87 -26.17 11.47
CA ARG A 203 -17.02 -25.01 11.76
C ARG A 203 -17.86 -23.74 11.84
N MET A 204 -17.88 -23.08 13.00
CA MET A 204 -18.60 -21.82 13.17
C MET A 204 -18.02 -20.73 12.27
N LEU A 205 -18.88 -20.09 11.48
CA LEU A 205 -18.54 -18.96 10.59
C LEU A 205 -18.96 -17.62 11.20
N TYR A 206 -20.09 -17.60 11.92
CA TYR A 206 -20.65 -16.38 12.50
C TYR A 206 -21.59 -16.66 13.67
N ARG A 207 -21.66 -15.72 14.61
CA ARG A 207 -22.67 -15.62 15.67
C ARG A 207 -23.17 -14.16 15.73
N SER A 208 -24.47 -13.94 15.72
CA SER A 208 -25.06 -12.59 15.76
C SER A 208 -25.17 -12.02 17.17
N GLU A 209 -25.47 -10.72 17.26
CA GLU A 209 -26.07 -10.17 18.47
C GLU A 209 -27.46 -10.79 18.76
N PRO A 210 -27.90 -10.81 20.03
CA PRO A 210 -29.29 -11.05 20.39
C PRO A 210 -30.19 -9.89 19.94
N THR A 211 -31.35 -10.22 19.37
CA THR A 211 -32.36 -9.31 18.85
C THR A 211 -33.75 -9.79 19.29
N LYS A 212 -34.71 -8.86 19.49
CA LYS A 212 -36.09 -9.19 19.92
C LYS A 212 -37.11 -9.03 18.81
N GLN A 213 -38.26 -9.71 18.96
CA GLN A 213 -39.42 -9.53 18.09
C GLN A 213 -39.96 -8.09 18.17
N PRO A 214 -40.68 -7.57 17.14
CA PRO A 214 -41.15 -8.26 15.94
C PRO A 214 -40.15 -8.30 14.77
N LYS A 215 -39.02 -7.58 14.85
CA LYS A 215 -38.06 -7.47 13.74
C LYS A 215 -36.72 -8.15 14.06
N LEU A 216 -36.68 -9.46 13.88
CA LEU A 216 -35.46 -10.26 13.96
C LEU A 216 -34.63 -10.06 12.67
N LEU A 217 -33.98 -8.90 12.55
CA LEU A 217 -33.02 -8.57 11.50
C LEU A 217 -31.67 -8.30 12.16
N TRP A 218 -30.70 -9.18 11.95
CA TRP A 218 -29.34 -9.02 12.49
C TRP A 218 -28.48 -8.13 11.61
N ARG A 219 -27.37 -7.64 12.15
CA ARG A 219 -26.36 -6.87 11.41
C ARG A 219 -25.73 -7.73 10.31
N SER A 220 -25.31 -7.08 9.24
CA SER A 220 -24.56 -7.76 8.18
C SER A 220 -23.17 -8.18 8.68
N PHE A 221 -22.80 -9.42 8.40
CA PHE A 221 -21.49 -9.98 8.69
C PHE A 221 -20.74 -10.29 7.38
N THR A 222 -19.53 -10.83 7.47
CA THR A 222 -18.71 -11.12 6.29
C THR A 222 -17.85 -12.34 6.54
N VAL A 223 -17.80 -13.23 5.55
CA VAL A 223 -17.06 -14.51 5.58
C VAL A 223 -16.20 -14.59 4.31
N GLN A 224 -15.06 -15.28 4.34
CA GLN A 224 -14.29 -15.51 3.11
C GLN A 224 -15.02 -16.49 2.18
N SER A 225 -14.73 -16.44 0.87
CA SER A 225 -15.21 -17.43 -0.09
C SER A 225 -14.85 -18.86 0.33
N ASP A 226 -13.60 -19.07 0.70
CA ASP A 226 -13.00 -20.38 0.91
C ASP A 226 -13.56 -21.05 2.18
N ASP A 227 -13.85 -20.24 3.20
CA ASP A 227 -14.56 -20.69 4.41
C ASP A 227 -15.98 -21.20 4.08
N LEU A 228 -16.65 -20.65 3.06
CA LEU A 228 -17.99 -21.05 2.63
C LEU A 228 -18.02 -22.17 1.57
N TYR A 229 -16.99 -22.26 0.71
CA TYR A 229 -16.97 -23.16 -0.45
C TYR A 229 -16.01 -24.34 -0.34
N GLY A 230 -14.95 -24.23 0.47
CA GLY A 230 -13.89 -25.23 0.51
C GLY A 230 -12.90 -25.07 -0.63
N SER A 231 -12.04 -26.07 -0.80
CA SER A 231 -11.03 -26.15 -1.87
C SER A 231 -11.52 -26.84 -3.14
N ASP A 232 -12.66 -27.53 -3.03
CA ASP A 232 -13.40 -28.26 -4.06
C ASP A 232 -14.54 -27.42 -4.65
N GLY A 233 -15.23 -26.63 -3.83
CA GLY A 233 -16.18 -25.60 -4.29
C GLY A 233 -17.54 -26.12 -4.78
N VAL A 234 -17.78 -27.43 -4.65
CA VAL A 234 -19.00 -28.14 -5.07
C VAL A 234 -19.80 -28.56 -3.83
N ASP A 235 -21.13 -28.55 -3.93
CA ASP A 235 -22.09 -29.05 -2.93
C ASP A 235 -21.97 -28.50 -1.48
N SER A 236 -21.21 -27.42 -1.24
CA SER A 236 -21.00 -26.90 0.10
C SER A 236 -22.31 -26.43 0.77
N GLN A 237 -22.45 -26.78 2.06
CA GLN A 237 -23.65 -26.52 2.85
C GLN A 237 -23.32 -25.69 4.09
N ILE A 238 -24.27 -24.86 4.50
CA ILE A 238 -24.26 -24.18 5.80
C ILE A 238 -25.44 -24.64 6.65
N GLU A 239 -25.20 -24.74 7.95
CA GLU A 239 -26.25 -24.87 8.95
C GLU A 239 -26.49 -23.50 9.59
N ILE A 240 -27.77 -23.13 9.69
CA ILE A 240 -28.22 -21.92 10.38
C ILE A 240 -29.01 -22.37 11.59
N VAL A 241 -28.57 -21.99 12.79
CA VAL A 241 -29.20 -22.32 14.08
C VAL A 241 -29.74 -21.04 14.70
N CYS A 242 -31.06 -20.97 14.94
CA CYS A 242 -31.68 -19.92 15.73
C CYS A 242 -31.70 -20.31 17.21
N ILE A 243 -31.27 -19.41 18.09
CA ILE A 243 -31.06 -19.71 19.52
C ILE A 243 -31.66 -18.58 20.39
N SER A 244 -32.34 -18.97 21.46
CA SER A 244 -32.83 -18.09 22.53
C SER A 244 -31.84 -18.07 23.68
N GLU A 245 -31.52 -16.88 24.23
CA GLU A 245 -30.72 -16.77 25.46
C GLU A 245 -31.48 -17.22 26.73
N GLU A 246 -32.81 -17.37 26.64
CA GLU A 246 -33.70 -17.54 27.80
C GLU A 246 -34.18 -18.99 27.98
N GLU A 247 -34.05 -19.84 26.95
CA GLU A 247 -34.59 -21.20 26.93
C GLU A 247 -33.58 -22.27 27.33
N LYS A 248 -34.03 -23.32 28.01
CA LYS A 248 -33.15 -24.36 28.58
C LYS A 248 -32.39 -25.22 27.56
N GLU A 249 -32.98 -25.49 26.40
CA GLU A 249 -32.30 -26.17 25.30
C GLU A 249 -31.53 -25.18 24.40
N GLY A 250 -31.77 -23.86 24.58
CA GLY A 250 -31.24 -22.77 23.75
C GLY A 250 -31.80 -22.76 22.33
N VAL A 251 -31.63 -23.86 21.58
CA VAL A 251 -31.97 -23.98 20.16
C VAL A 251 -33.47 -23.84 19.94
N ILE A 252 -33.86 -22.74 19.30
CA ILE A 252 -35.22 -22.53 18.81
C ILE A 252 -35.47 -23.51 17.67
N GLY A 253 -34.55 -23.57 16.70
CA GLY A 253 -34.55 -24.51 15.58
C GLY A 253 -33.45 -24.21 14.57
N GLN A 254 -33.21 -25.16 13.67
CA GLN A 254 -32.09 -25.17 12.73
C GLN A 254 -32.55 -25.51 11.30
N ALA A 255 -31.71 -25.19 10.32
CA ALA A 255 -31.81 -25.68 8.95
C ALA A 255 -30.42 -25.85 8.34
N VAL A 256 -30.21 -26.95 7.62
CA VAL A 256 -29.07 -27.13 6.73
C VAL A 256 -29.50 -26.77 5.30
N VAL A 257 -28.69 -26.01 4.59
CA VAL A 257 -29.02 -25.45 3.26
C VAL A 257 -27.78 -25.43 2.36
N SER A 258 -27.95 -25.73 1.08
CA SER A 258 -26.87 -25.60 0.10
C SER A 258 -26.54 -24.13 -0.16
N MET A 259 -25.28 -23.85 -0.49
CA MET A 259 -24.88 -22.49 -0.82
C MET A 259 -25.55 -21.94 -2.10
N GLU A 260 -26.19 -22.77 -2.92
CA GLU A 260 -27.02 -22.32 -4.05
C GLU A 260 -28.31 -21.65 -3.59
N VAL A 261 -29.07 -22.31 -2.71
CA VAL A 261 -30.30 -21.74 -2.11
C VAL A 261 -29.95 -20.52 -1.25
N ALA A 262 -28.78 -20.53 -0.59
CA ALA A 262 -28.26 -19.36 0.13
C ALA A 262 -27.96 -18.17 -0.80
N LYS A 263 -27.31 -18.40 -1.96
CA LYS A 263 -27.09 -17.38 -3.02
C LYS A 263 -28.40 -16.85 -3.59
N ALA A 264 -29.40 -17.74 -3.76
CA ALA A 264 -30.72 -17.39 -4.29
C ALA A 264 -31.58 -16.55 -3.32
N MET A 265 -31.18 -16.42 -2.05
CA MET A 265 -31.86 -15.62 -1.01
C MET A 265 -33.31 -16.05 -0.74
N GLU A 266 -33.60 -17.33 -0.94
CA GLU A 266 -34.92 -17.93 -0.72
C GLU A 266 -35.28 -18.05 0.78
N PRO A 267 -36.57 -18.23 1.14
CA PRO A 267 -36.99 -18.48 2.52
C PRO A 267 -36.62 -19.90 2.97
N ILE A 268 -35.72 -20.00 3.95
CA ILE A 268 -35.23 -21.26 4.51
C ILE A 268 -36.10 -21.62 5.71
N SER A 269 -36.93 -22.66 5.56
CA SER A 269 -37.74 -23.20 6.67
C SER A 269 -36.84 -23.80 7.75
N ILE A 270 -36.99 -23.35 9.00
CA ILE A 270 -36.27 -23.91 10.16
C ILE A 270 -37.15 -24.91 10.92
N PHE A 271 -36.50 -25.95 11.46
CA PHE A 271 -37.12 -27.08 12.13
C PHE A 271 -36.49 -27.30 13.51
N ASN A 272 -37.20 -27.97 14.41
CA ASN A 272 -36.70 -28.32 15.72
C ASN A 272 -37.05 -29.79 16.00
N GLU A 273 -36.08 -30.58 16.45
CA GLU A 273 -36.23 -32.03 16.62
C GLU A 273 -37.08 -32.37 17.86
N SER A 274 -36.88 -31.69 18.99
CA SER A 274 -37.71 -31.88 20.20
C SER A 274 -39.16 -31.40 19.97
N TYR A 275 -39.39 -30.41 19.11
CA TYR A 275 -40.72 -29.94 18.74
C TYR A 275 -41.35 -30.70 17.55
N LYS A 276 -42.32 -31.57 17.86
CA LYS A 276 -43.08 -32.36 16.85
C LYS A 276 -42.20 -33.26 15.96
N GLN A 277 -41.05 -33.73 16.47
CA GLN A 277 -40.13 -34.63 15.74
C GLN A 277 -39.63 -34.02 14.42
N GLY A 278 -39.37 -32.70 14.38
CA GLY A 278 -38.94 -31.99 13.16
C GLY A 278 -39.98 -31.91 12.02
N ARG A 279 -41.18 -32.50 12.16
CA ARG A 279 -42.11 -32.69 11.02
C ARG A 279 -42.88 -31.45 10.56
N LYS A 280 -42.68 -30.29 11.17
CA LYS A 280 -43.31 -29.02 10.76
C LYS A 280 -42.32 -27.87 10.94
N PRO A 281 -42.24 -26.93 9.98
CA PRO A 281 -41.44 -25.73 10.15
C PRO A 281 -41.99 -24.94 11.34
N ILE A 282 -41.08 -24.32 12.07
CA ILE A 282 -41.40 -23.48 13.23
C ILE A 282 -41.24 -21.99 12.95
N GLY A 283 -40.88 -21.64 11.71
CA GLY A 283 -40.57 -20.31 11.23
C GLY A 283 -39.65 -20.42 10.01
N GLU A 284 -39.17 -19.27 9.53
CA GLU A 284 -38.26 -19.18 8.39
C GLU A 284 -37.10 -18.22 8.71
N VAL A 285 -35.91 -18.53 8.19
CA VAL A 285 -34.79 -17.60 8.08
C VAL A 285 -34.63 -17.24 6.62
N ARG A 286 -34.28 -15.99 6.31
CA ARG A 286 -33.98 -15.55 4.96
C ARG A 286 -32.68 -14.78 4.93
N ILE A 287 -31.79 -15.12 4.01
CA ILE A 287 -30.66 -14.26 3.66
C ILE A 287 -31.24 -13.06 2.91
N CYS A 288 -31.24 -11.89 3.54
CA CYS A 288 -31.83 -10.66 3.02
C CYS A 288 -30.83 -9.77 2.27
N ARG A 289 -29.53 -10.06 2.44
CA ARG A 289 -28.42 -9.53 1.62
C ARG A 289 -27.42 -10.66 1.41
N TYR A 290 -27.10 -10.96 0.16
CA TYR A 290 -25.93 -11.74 -0.23
C TYR A 290 -25.14 -10.90 -1.24
N GLN A 291 -23.90 -10.54 -0.92
CA GLN A 291 -23.06 -9.70 -1.77
C GLN A 291 -21.60 -10.14 -1.68
N GLN A 292 -21.10 -10.79 -2.72
CA GLN A 292 -19.66 -10.96 -2.90
C GLN A 292 -19.03 -9.57 -3.15
N LEU A 293 -18.01 -9.22 -2.38
CA LEU A 293 -17.23 -8.00 -2.57
C LEU A 293 -16.02 -8.31 -3.44
N ARG A 294 -15.73 -7.44 -4.42
CA ARG A 294 -14.46 -7.48 -5.14
C ARG A 294 -13.40 -6.72 -4.33
N VAL A 295 -12.45 -7.44 -3.77
CA VAL A 295 -11.26 -6.88 -3.09
C VAL A 295 -10.11 -6.89 -4.09
N CYS A 296 -9.64 -5.69 -4.44
CA CYS A 296 -8.51 -5.51 -5.35
C CYS A 296 -7.21 -5.21 -4.58
N SER A 297 -6.13 -5.81 -5.03
CA SER A 297 -4.79 -5.66 -4.46
C SER A 297 -4.06 -4.45 -5.04
N PHE A 298 -2.88 -4.16 -4.50
CA PHE A 298 -2.00 -3.14 -5.06
C PHE A 298 -1.47 -3.53 -6.44
N LEU A 299 -1.11 -4.80 -6.65
CA LEU A 299 -0.69 -5.28 -7.96
C LEU A 299 -1.83 -5.30 -8.99
N ASP A 300 -3.09 -5.49 -8.58
CA ASP A 300 -4.23 -5.31 -9.48
C ASP A 300 -4.25 -3.88 -10.04
N TYR A 301 -4.13 -2.86 -9.17
CA TYR A 301 -4.13 -1.47 -9.59
C TYR A 301 -2.92 -1.12 -10.47
N LEU A 302 -1.71 -1.63 -10.17
CA LEU A 302 -0.53 -1.42 -11.02
C LEU A 302 -0.69 -2.06 -12.40
N ARG A 303 -1.07 -3.34 -12.48
CA ARG A 303 -1.35 -4.03 -13.77
C ARG A 303 -2.51 -3.40 -14.54
N GLY A 304 -3.49 -2.83 -13.82
CA GLY A 304 -4.59 -2.04 -14.37
C GLY A 304 -4.23 -0.62 -14.81
N GLY A 305 -2.92 -0.28 -14.91
CA GLY A 305 -2.44 0.98 -15.49
C GLY A 305 -2.29 2.14 -14.50
N THR A 306 -2.30 1.89 -13.19
CA THR A 306 -2.10 2.96 -12.18
C THR A 306 -0.64 3.39 -12.14
N SER A 307 -0.38 4.68 -12.39
CA SER A 307 0.94 5.28 -12.32
C SER A 307 1.22 5.81 -10.91
N LEU A 308 2.35 5.42 -10.33
CA LEU A 308 2.83 6.02 -9.08
C LEU A 308 3.56 7.34 -9.36
N LYS A 309 3.30 8.36 -8.54
CA LYS A 309 3.92 9.68 -8.63
C LYS A 309 4.64 10.02 -7.33
N PHE A 310 5.96 9.90 -7.37
CA PHE A 310 6.82 10.11 -6.21
C PHE A 310 7.18 11.58 -6.04
N ALA A 311 7.11 12.06 -4.80
CA ALA A 311 7.46 13.40 -4.39
C ALA A 311 8.37 13.37 -3.16
N ILE A 312 9.37 14.25 -3.13
CA ILE A 312 10.27 14.44 -1.98
C ILE A 312 10.22 15.90 -1.56
N ALA A 313 10.00 16.16 -0.27
CA ALA A 313 10.06 17.48 0.34
C ALA A 313 11.18 17.51 1.39
N ILE A 314 12.08 18.49 1.30
CA ILE A 314 13.27 18.59 2.15
C ILE A 314 13.20 19.82 3.06
N ASP A 315 13.49 19.61 4.35
CA ASP A 315 13.43 20.60 5.42
C ASP A 315 14.72 21.43 5.55
N PHE A 316 14.69 22.65 5.02
CA PHE A 316 15.78 23.61 5.11
C PHE A 316 15.79 24.42 6.42
N SER A 317 14.89 24.15 7.37
CA SER A 317 14.86 24.88 8.64
C SER A 317 16.00 24.47 9.58
N ILE A 318 16.39 25.40 10.46
CA ILE A 318 17.39 25.22 11.49
C ILE A 318 16.91 25.93 12.76
N ARG A 319 16.59 25.16 13.80
CA ARG A 319 16.03 25.66 15.07
C ARG A 319 16.91 26.71 15.75
N ASP A 320 18.22 26.48 15.78
CA ASP A 320 19.20 27.38 16.39
C ASP A 320 20.40 27.60 15.45
N PRO A 321 20.32 28.58 14.51
CA PRO A 321 21.38 28.84 13.54
C PRO A 321 22.70 29.33 14.15
N ALA A 322 22.73 29.70 15.43
CA ALA A 322 23.94 30.16 16.11
C ALA A 322 24.82 29.00 16.61
N ASN A 323 24.23 27.81 16.81
CA ASN A 323 24.91 26.64 17.38
C ASN A 323 25.15 25.49 16.37
N VAL A 324 24.73 25.61 15.11
CA VAL A 324 25.00 24.60 14.07
C VAL A 324 26.44 24.69 13.56
N THR A 325 27.18 23.58 13.65
CA THR A 325 28.57 23.48 13.17
C THR A 325 28.62 23.03 11.71
N HIS A 326 29.78 23.21 11.05
CA HIS A 326 30.02 22.66 9.71
C HIS A 326 29.79 21.14 9.64
N ASN A 327 30.12 20.41 10.72
CA ASN A 327 29.90 18.97 10.79
C ASN A 327 28.41 18.62 10.70
N ASP A 328 27.53 19.44 11.30
CA ASP A 328 26.08 19.20 11.28
C ASP A 328 25.48 19.51 9.91
N TYR A 329 25.97 20.55 9.22
CA TYR A 329 25.62 20.81 7.81
C TYR A 329 26.00 19.64 6.90
N GLN A 330 27.22 19.09 7.07
CA GLN A 330 27.71 17.95 6.31
C GLN A 330 26.97 16.65 6.66
N GLN A 331 26.71 16.40 7.94
CA GLN A 331 25.97 15.23 8.41
C GLN A 331 24.54 15.23 7.87
N TYR A 332 23.84 16.37 7.88
CA TYR A 332 22.52 16.47 7.25
C TYR A 332 22.58 16.22 5.74
N SER A 333 23.60 16.73 5.04
CA SER A 333 23.78 16.42 3.61
C SER A 333 23.96 14.92 3.35
N ASN A 334 24.72 14.23 4.20
CA ASN A 334 24.92 12.78 4.12
C ASN A 334 23.63 11.99 4.42
N ASP A 335 22.84 12.41 5.42
CA ASP A 335 21.55 11.79 5.74
C ASP A 335 20.51 12.02 4.62
N ILE A 336 20.51 13.19 3.97
CA ILE A 336 19.69 13.44 2.76
C ILE A 336 20.14 12.55 1.60
N GLU A 337 21.45 12.44 1.33
CA GLU A 337 21.95 11.57 0.27
C GLU A 337 21.58 10.10 0.50
N PHE A 338 21.75 9.60 1.73
CA PHE A 338 21.32 8.24 2.11
C PHE A 338 19.83 8.01 1.86
N VAL A 339 18.95 8.88 2.39
CA VAL A 339 17.50 8.73 2.26
C VAL A 339 17.06 8.81 0.80
N VAL A 340 17.57 9.79 0.04
CA VAL A 340 17.21 9.98 -1.38
C VAL A 340 17.68 8.81 -2.23
N ARG A 341 18.90 8.30 -2.04
CA ARG A 341 19.40 7.10 -2.76
C ARG A 341 18.54 5.88 -2.45
N CYS A 342 18.44 5.47 -1.19
CA CYS A 342 17.69 4.27 -0.81
C CYS A 342 16.26 4.29 -1.36
N LEU A 343 15.53 5.40 -1.20
CA LEU A 343 14.17 5.52 -1.72
C LEU A 343 14.13 5.48 -3.26
N ALA A 344 14.96 6.28 -3.94
CA ALA A 344 14.86 6.44 -5.38
C ALA A 344 15.38 5.22 -6.15
N ASP A 345 16.48 4.60 -5.71
CA ASP A 345 17.03 3.37 -6.30
C ASP A 345 16.02 2.20 -6.18
N THR A 346 15.31 2.10 -5.05
CA THR A 346 14.28 1.06 -4.82
C THR A 346 13.00 1.30 -5.61
N LEU A 347 12.66 2.56 -5.87
CA LEU A 347 11.40 2.95 -6.51
C LEU A 347 11.51 3.22 -8.01
N GLU A 348 12.72 3.23 -8.58
CA GLU A 348 12.98 3.41 -10.02
C GLU A 348 12.16 2.46 -10.92
N PRO A 349 12.04 1.15 -10.65
CA PRO A 349 11.22 0.26 -11.49
C PRO A 349 9.73 0.63 -11.53
N PHE A 350 9.22 1.34 -10.51
CA PHE A 350 7.85 1.84 -10.45
C PHE A 350 7.72 3.29 -10.96
N ASN A 351 8.83 3.92 -11.38
CA ASN A 351 8.90 5.24 -11.97
C ASN A 351 9.58 5.16 -13.36
N PRO A 352 8.91 4.62 -14.40
CA PRO A 352 9.50 4.44 -15.73
C PRO A 352 9.91 5.76 -16.42
N THR A 353 9.44 6.89 -15.91
CA THR A 353 9.84 8.25 -16.33
C THR A 353 11.05 8.81 -15.56
N ASN A 354 11.55 8.08 -14.56
CA ASN A 354 12.50 8.50 -13.52
C ASN A 354 12.31 9.94 -13.03
N SER A 355 11.05 10.35 -12.87
CA SER A 355 10.61 11.73 -12.72
C SER A 355 10.08 11.94 -11.30
N TRP A 356 10.65 12.89 -10.58
CA TRP A 356 10.38 13.12 -9.15
C TRP A 356 9.90 14.55 -8.91
N LEU A 357 8.82 14.73 -8.14
CA LEU A 357 8.37 16.06 -7.73
C LEU A 357 9.14 16.49 -6.48
N SER A 358 10.13 17.37 -6.65
CA SER A 358 11.07 17.73 -5.60
C SER A 358 10.82 19.14 -5.07
N TYR A 359 10.64 19.25 -3.75
CA TYR A 359 10.31 20.48 -3.05
C TYR A 359 11.24 20.74 -1.87
N GLY A 360 11.38 22.01 -1.50
CA GLY A 360 11.93 22.47 -0.23
C GLY A 360 10.89 23.22 0.61
N PHE A 361 11.11 23.26 1.92
CA PHE A 361 10.32 24.05 2.87
C PHE A 361 11.21 24.51 4.04
N GLY A 362 10.74 25.47 4.87
CA GLY A 362 11.49 25.98 6.01
C GLY A 362 12.63 26.94 5.65
N ALA A 363 12.56 27.69 4.53
CA ALA A 363 13.63 28.60 4.13
C ALA A 363 13.16 29.86 3.37
N LYS A 364 14.03 30.88 3.36
CA LYS A 364 13.93 32.09 2.54
C LYS A 364 14.61 31.89 1.20
N ILE A 365 13.85 32.01 0.12
CA ILE A 365 14.32 31.70 -1.24
C ILE A 365 14.76 32.95 -2.04
N PRO A 366 15.83 32.88 -2.85
CA PRO A 366 16.24 33.97 -3.73
C PRO A 366 15.19 34.26 -4.82
N PRO A 367 15.23 35.42 -5.51
CA PRO A 367 16.15 36.55 -5.28
C PRO A 367 15.69 37.50 -4.15
N HIS A 368 14.46 37.33 -3.65
CA HIS A 368 13.83 38.27 -2.70
C HIS A 368 13.90 37.83 -1.23
N TYR A 369 14.42 36.64 -0.94
CA TYR A 369 14.57 36.05 0.39
C TYR A 369 13.31 36.14 1.26
N ARG A 370 12.16 35.82 0.63
CA ARG A 370 10.86 35.69 1.30
C ARG A 370 10.73 34.30 1.90
N ASP A 371 10.20 34.24 3.12
CA ASP A 371 9.86 33.01 3.84
C ASP A 371 8.99 32.09 2.97
N SER A 372 9.44 30.86 2.75
CA SER A 372 8.71 29.83 2.02
C SER A 372 8.68 28.52 2.78
N ASN A 373 7.50 27.89 2.78
CA ASN A 373 7.28 26.54 3.28
C ASN A 373 6.72 25.61 2.18
N ASN A 374 6.88 26.01 0.92
CA ASN A 374 6.72 25.17 -0.27
C ASN A 374 7.40 25.88 -1.46
N PHE A 375 8.53 25.36 -1.94
CA PHE A 375 9.22 25.85 -3.14
C PHE A 375 9.80 24.68 -3.95
N CYS A 376 9.96 24.85 -5.26
CA CYS A 376 10.62 23.85 -6.11
C CYS A 376 12.08 23.67 -5.68
N LEU A 377 12.53 22.44 -5.41
CA LEU A 377 13.89 22.16 -4.90
C LEU A 377 14.99 22.62 -5.87
N SER A 378 14.66 22.71 -7.15
CA SER A 378 15.47 23.27 -8.23
C SER A 378 15.77 24.77 -8.05
N LEU A 379 14.99 25.51 -7.25
CA LEU A 379 14.86 26.99 -7.29
C LEU A 379 14.38 27.54 -8.65
N ASP A 380 13.91 26.68 -9.55
CA ASP A 380 13.36 27.03 -10.85
C ASP A 380 11.83 26.88 -10.85
N VAL A 381 11.15 27.16 -11.97
CA VAL A 381 9.67 27.13 -12.02
C VAL A 381 9.10 25.71 -11.91
N ASP A 382 9.81 24.71 -12.42
CA ASP A 382 9.42 23.31 -12.36
C ASP A 382 9.98 22.63 -11.09
N ALA A 383 9.14 21.87 -10.39
CA ALA A 383 9.52 21.02 -9.27
C ALA A 383 10.15 19.69 -9.72
N THR A 384 10.04 19.35 -11.01
CA THR A 384 10.44 18.05 -11.55
C THR A 384 11.96 17.89 -11.58
N CYS A 385 12.47 16.87 -10.89
CA CYS A 385 13.85 16.42 -10.95
C CYS A 385 13.95 15.07 -11.67
N GLN A 386 15.03 14.88 -12.43
CA GLN A 386 15.30 13.66 -13.20
C GLN A 386 16.28 12.76 -12.46
N GLY A 387 15.76 11.65 -11.92
CA GLY A 387 16.48 10.65 -11.15
C GLY A 387 17.14 11.16 -9.86
N VAL A 388 17.79 10.21 -9.17
CA VAL A 388 18.53 10.41 -7.91
C VAL A 388 19.45 11.64 -7.98
N ASN A 389 20.29 11.69 -9.02
CA ASN A 389 21.28 12.74 -9.21
C ASN A 389 20.64 14.10 -9.49
N GLY A 390 19.48 14.16 -10.15
CA GLY A 390 18.72 15.40 -10.32
C GLY A 390 18.23 15.97 -8.98
N ILE A 391 17.71 15.11 -8.11
CA ILE A 391 17.23 15.49 -6.76
C ILE A 391 18.41 15.98 -5.91
N LEU A 392 19.54 15.28 -5.92
CA LEU A 392 20.74 15.65 -5.15
C LEU A 392 21.39 16.95 -5.65
N ASN A 393 21.45 17.16 -6.97
CA ASN A 393 21.93 18.41 -7.56
C ASN A 393 21.00 19.59 -7.22
N ALA A 394 19.68 19.39 -7.28
CA ALA A 394 18.71 20.40 -6.86
C ALA A 394 18.81 20.72 -5.36
N PHE A 395 18.95 19.70 -4.51
CA PHE A 395 19.22 19.87 -3.09
C PHE A 395 20.49 20.69 -2.85
N GLY A 396 21.61 20.34 -3.49
CA GLY A 396 22.88 21.09 -3.38
C GLY A 396 22.75 22.55 -3.83
N LYS A 397 22.08 22.81 -4.96
CA LYS A 397 21.76 24.16 -5.46
C LYS A 397 20.96 24.95 -4.41
N SER A 398 19.90 24.37 -3.85
CA SER A 398 19.10 25.00 -2.80
C SER A 398 19.91 25.25 -1.52
N TYR A 399 20.62 24.23 -1.02
CA TYR A 399 21.32 24.26 0.29
C TYR A 399 22.42 25.31 0.38
N GLN A 400 22.98 25.73 -0.77
CA GLN A 400 23.95 26.83 -0.87
C GLN A 400 23.31 28.22 -1.08
N ASN A 401 22.05 28.31 -1.51
CA ASN A 401 21.43 29.56 -1.99
C ASN A 401 20.18 30.01 -1.21
N VAL A 402 19.63 29.20 -0.31
CA VAL A 402 18.50 29.58 0.57
C VAL A 402 18.98 29.90 1.99
N HIS A 403 18.29 30.79 2.69
CA HIS A 403 18.57 31.07 4.11
C HIS A 403 17.55 30.33 5.01
N PRO A 404 17.98 29.46 5.94
CA PRO A 404 17.06 28.74 6.85
C PRO A 404 16.09 29.63 7.64
N LEU A 405 14.89 29.11 7.90
CA LEU A 405 13.98 29.60 8.93
C LEU A 405 14.23 28.86 10.26
N GLN A 406 13.77 29.44 11.37
CA GLN A 406 13.86 28.82 12.71
C GLN A 406 12.87 27.65 12.92
N GLY A 407 11.89 27.51 12.04
CA GLY A 407 10.88 26.46 12.08
C GLY A 407 10.37 26.13 10.67
N ALA A 408 9.80 24.94 10.54
CA ALA A 408 9.24 24.44 9.29
C ALA A 408 7.73 24.23 9.41
N LYS A 409 7.00 24.56 8.33
CA LYS A 409 5.53 24.48 8.26
C LYS A 409 5.11 23.43 7.25
N PHE A 410 4.55 22.33 7.75
CA PHE A 410 4.32 21.11 6.97
C PHE A 410 2.95 21.14 6.27
N SER A 411 2.01 21.97 6.74
CA SER A 411 0.66 22.06 6.18
C SER A 411 0.64 22.47 4.71
N GLN A 412 1.56 23.36 4.30
CA GLN A 412 1.60 23.91 2.95
C GLN A 412 1.95 22.85 1.90
N ILE A 413 3.02 22.08 2.13
CA ILE A 413 3.45 21.04 1.20
C ILE A 413 2.47 19.85 1.17
N ILE A 414 1.94 19.45 2.33
CA ILE A 414 0.92 18.38 2.42
C ILE A 414 -0.35 18.78 1.67
N TYR A 415 -0.88 19.99 1.93
CA TYR A 415 -2.09 20.47 1.27
C TYR A 415 -1.90 20.66 -0.25
N HIS A 416 -0.74 21.15 -0.67
CA HIS A 416 -0.39 21.32 -2.09
C HIS A 416 -0.42 20.00 -2.85
N LEU A 417 0.33 18.99 -2.38
CA LEU A 417 0.38 17.67 -3.04
C LEU A 417 -0.97 16.93 -2.95
N ALA A 418 -1.65 16.97 -1.80
CA ALA A 418 -2.98 16.38 -1.66
C ALA A 418 -4.00 16.99 -2.63
N LYS A 419 -3.96 18.32 -2.82
CA LYS A 419 -4.83 19.03 -3.76
C LYS A 419 -4.47 18.73 -5.21
N GLN A 420 -3.17 18.61 -5.54
CA GLN A 420 -2.72 18.18 -6.86
C GLN A 420 -3.19 16.74 -7.17
N ALA A 421 -3.03 15.82 -6.21
CA ALA A 421 -3.48 14.44 -6.31
C ALA A 421 -5.00 14.34 -6.52
N GLN A 422 -5.81 15.07 -5.72
CA GLN A 422 -7.26 15.14 -5.89
C GLN A 422 -7.66 15.75 -7.24
N ASN A 423 -7.01 16.84 -7.67
CA ASN A 423 -7.31 17.50 -8.93
C ASN A 423 -7.04 16.63 -10.16
N ASN A 424 -6.07 15.72 -10.08
CA ASN A 424 -5.77 14.77 -11.15
C ASN A 424 -6.68 13.54 -11.08
N PHE A 425 -7.01 13.04 -9.88
CA PHE A 425 -8.01 11.98 -9.68
C PHE A 425 -9.38 12.32 -10.28
N ASN A 426 -9.78 13.59 -10.18
CA ASN A 426 -11.07 14.07 -10.68
C ASN A 426 -11.11 14.22 -12.22
N ARG A 427 -10.05 13.86 -12.97
CA ARG A 427 -9.99 13.95 -14.43
C ARG A 427 -10.27 12.60 -15.08
N ALA A 428 -11.49 12.42 -15.58
CA ALA A 428 -11.99 11.16 -16.15
C ALA A 428 -11.20 10.60 -17.36
N ASN A 429 -10.30 11.37 -17.97
CA ASN A 429 -9.55 11.00 -19.17
C ASN A 429 -8.03 10.84 -18.94
N GLU A 430 -7.55 10.95 -17.69
CA GLU A 430 -6.15 10.68 -17.34
C GLU A 430 -6.00 9.29 -16.71
N PRO A 431 -4.84 8.61 -16.85
CA PRO A 431 -4.59 7.36 -16.14
C PRO A 431 -4.68 7.56 -14.62
N LEU A 432 -5.01 6.51 -13.88
CA LEU A 432 -5.06 6.57 -12.42
C LEU A 432 -3.67 6.94 -11.89
N ASN A 433 -3.58 8.04 -11.13
CA ASN A 433 -2.34 8.50 -10.50
C ASN A 433 -2.46 8.34 -8.98
N TYR A 434 -1.50 7.65 -8.35
CA TYR A 434 -1.37 7.59 -6.89
C TYR A 434 -0.07 8.24 -6.44
N TYR A 435 -0.16 9.18 -5.50
CA TYR A 435 0.97 9.97 -5.04
C TYR A 435 1.63 9.38 -3.80
N VAL A 436 2.95 9.49 -3.71
CA VAL A 436 3.72 9.13 -2.53
C VAL A 436 4.64 10.30 -2.19
N LEU A 437 4.38 10.96 -1.07
CA LEU A 437 5.13 12.11 -0.59
C LEU A 437 6.04 11.71 0.58
N PHE A 438 7.35 11.76 0.37
CA PHE A 438 8.35 11.65 1.43
C PHE A 438 8.70 13.05 1.96
N ILE A 439 8.53 13.28 3.26
CA ILE A 439 8.87 14.55 3.91
C ILE A 439 10.07 14.31 4.82
N ILE A 440 11.25 14.78 4.41
CA ILE A 440 12.52 14.55 5.10
C ILE A 440 12.84 15.74 6.00
N THR A 441 12.85 15.52 7.32
CA THR A 441 12.95 16.59 8.34
C THR A 441 13.92 16.25 9.47
N ARG A 442 14.54 17.31 10.03
CA ARG A 442 15.51 17.22 11.14
C ARG A 442 15.00 17.82 12.46
N GLY A 443 13.70 18.11 12.57
CA GLY A 443 13.19 18.88 13.69
C GLY A 443 11.67 18.80 13.87
N SER A 444 11.13 19.80 14.57
CA SER A 444 9.74 19.87 15.03
C SER A 444 8.84 20.70 14.10
N ILE A 445 7.58 20.29 13.96
CA ILE A 445 6.54 21.00 13.22
C ILE A 445 6.17 22.30 13.96
N GLU A 446 6.21 23.46 13.30
CA GLU A 446 5.76 24.72 13.90
C GLU A 446 4.23 24.89 13.83
N ASP A 447 3.60 24.35 12.79
CA ASP A 447 2.18 24.52 12.43
C ASP A 447 1.35 23.24 12.67
N LEU A 448 1.51 22.60 13.83
CA LEU A 448 0.96 21.26 14.10
C LEU A 448 -0.57 21.17 13.87
N LYS A 449 -1.33 22.23 14.20
CA LYS A 449 -2.80 22.25 14.03
C LYS A 449 -3.20 22.30 12.56
N GLU A 450 -2.50 23.11 11.78
CA GLU A 450 -2.68 23.29 10.34
C GLU A 450 -2.21 22.04 9.59
N THR A 451 -1.15 21.40 10.08
CA THR A 451 -0.60 20.15 9.56
C THR A 451 -1.54 18.97 9.80
N VAL A 452 -2.16 18.85 10.98
CA VAL A 452 -3.22 17.86 11.22
C VAL A 452 -4.45 18.10 10.31
N GLN A 453 -4.86 19.36 10.10
CA GLN A 453 -5.91 19.69 9.14
C GLN A 453 -5.55 19.29 7.70
N ALA A 454 -4.30 19.55 7.27
CA ALA A 454 -3.80 19.18 5.96
C ALA A 454 -3.71 17.66 5.79
N ALA A 455 -3.33 16.92 6.83
CA ALA A 455 -3.31 15.46 6.83
C ALA A 455 -4.72 14.85 6.76
N ILE A 456 -5.69 15.38 7.52
CA ILE A 456 -7.10 14.97 7.44
C ILE A 456 -7.65 15.23 6.03
N PHE A 457 -7.31 16.36 5.40
CA PHE A 457 -7.64 16.63 3.98
C PHE A 457 -6.95 15.63 3.04
N ALA A 458 -5.66 15.33 3.24
CA ALA A 458 -4.90 14.40 2.43
C ALA A 458 -5.44 12.96 2.47
N SER A 459 -6.07 12.54 3.58
CA SER A 459 -6.73 11.23 3.66
C SER A 459 -7.78 11.01 2.54
N LYS A 460 -8.36 12.09 2.00
CA LYS A 460 -9.40 12.05 0.95
C LYS A 460 -8.87 11.93 -0.48
N ALA A 461 -7.58 12.23 -0.71
CA ALA A 461 -6.95 12.23 -2.03
C ALA A 461 -6.12 10.94 -2.24
N PRO A 462 -5.75 10.56 -3.49
CA PRO A 462 -4.86 9.43 -3.74
C PRO A 462 -3.39 9.77 -3.38
N ILE A 463 -3.10 9.85 -2.08
CA ILE A 463 -1.77 10.18 -1.58
C ILE A 463 -1.40 9.43 -0.30
N SER A 464 -0.21 8.83 -0.27
CA SER A 464 0.47 8.37 0.95
C SER A 464 1.52 9.40 1.37
N ILE A 465 1.69 9.63 2.68
CA ILE A 465 2.65 10.58 3.24
C ILE A 465 3.56 9.85 4.22
N VAL A 466 4.85 9.83 3.93
CA VAL A 466 5.89 9.19 4.74
C VAL A 466 6.78 10.27 5.33
N PHE A 467 6.70 10.47 6.64
CA PHE A 467 7.58 11.36 7.37
C PHE A 467 8.89 10.65 7.68
N VAL A 468 9.99 11.17 7.14
CA VAL A 468 11.35 10.66 7.34
C VAL A 468 12.11 11.59 8.28
N GLY A 469 12.21 11.20 9.55
CA GLY A 469 13.05 11.88 10.53
C GLY A 469 14.52 11.54 10.33
N VAL A 470 15.37 12.56 10.30
CA VAL A 470 16.83 12.47 10.44
C VAL A 470 17.26 13.19 11.72
N GLY A 471 18.29 12.67 12.40
CA GLY A 471 18.63 13.05 13.77
C GLY A 471 17.73 12.38 14.82
N CYS A 472 17.88 12.83 16.08
CA CYS A 472 17.31 12.15 17.25
C CYS A 472 16.39 13.04 18.12
N GLU A 473 16.18 14.32 17.78
CA GLU A 473 15.48 15.28 18.64
C GLU A 473 14.30 15.96 17.94
N GLY A 474 13.24 16.26 18.71
CA GLY A 474 12.11 17.07 18.23
C GLY A 474 11.11 16.35 17.30
N LEU A 475 11.30 15.05 17.06
CA LEU A 475 10.50 14.25 16.12
C LEU A 475 9.23 13.66 16.75
N ASP A 476 9.07 13.70 18.08
CA ASP A 476 8.02 13.01 18.85
C ASP A 476 6.58 13.34 18.39
N GLU A 477 6.33 14.56 17.93
CA GLU A 477 5.02 14.98 17.42
C GLU A 477 4.77 14.45 16.01
N ILE A 478 5.83 14.31 15.21
CA ILE A 478 5.80 13.74 13.86
C ILE A 478 5.59 12.22 13.93
N GLU A 479 6.27 11.55 14.87
CA GLU A 479 6.09 10.12 15.15
C GLU A 479 4.66 9.83 15.64
N ARG A 480 4.15 10.62 16.59
CA ARG A 480 2.75 10.49 17.07
C ARG A 480 1.73 10.73 15.95
N MET A 481 1.94 11.72 15.08
CA MET A 481 1.05 11.98 13.94
C MET A 481 1.11 10.87 12.90
N GLY A 482 2.32 10.43 12.50
CA GLY A 482 2.52 9.38 11.50
C GLY A 482 1.98 8.01 11.93
N ASN A 483 1.92 7.74 13.24
CA ASN A 483 1.37 6.49 13.78
C ASN A 483 -0.14 6.55 14.11
N ALA A 484 -0.74 7.75 14.16
CA ALA A 484 -2.15 7.95 14.55
C ALA A 484 -3.18 7.37 13.56
N GLY A 485 -2.89 7.43 12.25
CA GLY A 485 -3.77 6.96 11.19
C GLY A 485 -5.21 7.47 11.31
N LYS A 486 -6.20 6.55 11.28
CA LYS A 486 -7.64 6.87 11.44
C LYS A 486 -8.02 7.53 12.78
N ARG A 487 -7.11 7.63 13.76
CA ARG A 487 -7.35 8.32 15.05
C ARG A 487 -7.23 9.84 14.96
N LEU A 488 -6.73 10.41 13.85
CA LEU A 488 -6.63 11.87 13.68
C LEU A 488 -8.01 12.52 13.61
N GLU A 489 -8.24 13.49 14.50
CA GLU A 489 -9.44 14.29 14.58
C GLU A 489 -9.09 15.77 14.84
N PHE A 490 -9.77 16.68 14.15
CA PHE A 490 -9.70 18.12 14.41
C PHE A 490 -11.07 18.77 14.17
N GLN A 491 -11.60 19.45 15.20
CA GLN A 491 -12.91 20.13 15.15
C GLN A 491 -14.05 19.24 14.59
N GLY A 492 -14.12 17.98 15.03
CA GLY A 492 -15.13 17.00 14.61
C GLY A 492 -14.91 16.38 13.22
N ARG A 493 -13.88 16.81 12.47
CA ARG A 493 -13.45 16.18 11.21
C ARG A 493 -12.43 15.08 11.52
N LYS A 494 -12.58 13.92 10.91
CA LYS A 494 -11.69 12.74 11.09
C LYS A 494 -11.09 12.33 9.76
N SER A 495 -9.92 11.68 9.80
CA SER A 495 -9.34 11.05 8.60
C SER A 495 -10.19 9.88 8.12
N GLU A 496 -10.49 9.82 6.81
CA GLU A 496 -11.38 8.79 6.22
C GLU A 496 -10.66 7.46 6.01
N ARG A 497 -9.34 7.51 5.87
CA ARG A 497 -8.42 6.38 5.85
C ARG A 497 -7.14 6.71 6.61
N ASP A 498 -6.37 5.67 6.85
CA ASP A 498 -4.96 5.83 7.18
C ASP A 498 -4.18 6.04 5.89
N ASN A 499 -3.29 7.03 5.87
CA ASN A 499 -2.43 7.34 4.74
C ASN A 499 -1.08 7.95 5.18
N LEU A 500 -0.76 7.83 6.47
CA LEU A 500 0.44 8.40 7.07
C LEU A 500 1.39 7.29 7.52
N GLN A 501 2.67 7.61 7.60
CA GLN A 501 3.70 6.70 8.11
C GLN A 501 4.85 7.55 8.65
N PHE A 502 5.50 7.09 9.73
CA PHE A 502 6.73 7.70 10.24
C PHE A 502 7.87 6.68 10.26
N VAL A 503 9.07 7.15 9.93
CA VAL A 503 10.33 6.42 10.06
C VAL A 503 11.40 7.39 10.53
N ASN A 504 12.27 6.96 11.45
CA ASN A 504 13.50 7.67 11.74
C ASN A 504 14.68 6.91 11.10
N ALA A 505 15.33 7.55 10.11
CA ALA A 505 16.45 6.99 9.37
C ALA A 505 17.70 6.89 10.24
N THR A 506 18.01 7.93 11.03
CA THR A 506 19.19 7.95 11.92
C THR A 506 19.08 6.94 13.06
N LYS A 507 17.89 6.78 13.66
CA LYS A 507 17.60 5.72 14.63
C LYS A 507 17.76 4.34 14.01
N THR A 508 17.25 4.13 12.78
CA THR A 508 17.43 2.87 12.05
C THR A 508 18.91 2.59 11.73
N ARG A 509 19.69 3.63 11.41
CA ARG A 509 21.16 3.56 11.25
C ARG A 509 21.89 3.17 12.54
N LEU A 510 21.37 3.54 13.72
CA LEU A 510 21.90 3.13 15.02
C LEU A 510 21.43 1.73 15.47
N GLU A 511 20.38 1.18 14.87
CA GLU A 511 19.81 -0.15 15.16
C GLU A 511 20.42 -1.29 14.32
N CYS A 512 21.33 -1.01 13.37
CA CYS A 512 21.80 -1.96 12.35
C CYS A 512 23.32 -2.10 12.29
N ASP A 513 23.79 -3.36 12.14
CA ASP A 513 25.22 -3.70 12.16
C ASP A 513 25.99 -3.28 10.88
N ASN A 514 25.28 -3.06 9.76
CA ASN A 514 25.87 -2.69 8.46
C ASN A 514 24.89 -1.89 7.58
N TYR A 515 25.39 -1.41 6.44
CA TYR A 515 24.65 -0.56 5.50
C TYR A 515 23.51 -1.28 4.75
N ALA A 516 23.64 -2.58 4.46
CA ALA A 516 22.61 -3.34 3.74
C ALA A 516 21.41 -3.62 4.65
N ASP A 517 21.65 -4.05 5.89
CA ASP A 517 20.62 -4.18 6.92
C ASP A 517 19.93 -2.83 7.18
N MET A 518 20.71 -1.76 7.35
CA MET A 518 20.21 -0.39 7.55
C MET A 518 19.27 0.06 6.42
N SER A 519 19.70 -0.10 5.17
CA SER A 519 18.91 0.25 3.98
C SER A 519 17.62 -0.57 3.93
N THR A 520 17.72 -1.88 4.15
CA THR A 520 16.59 -2.82 4.13
C THR A 520 15.56 -2.49 5.21
N VAL A 521 15.99 -2.29 6.45
CA VAL A 521 15.10 -1.94 7.57
C VAL A 521 14.51 -0.54 7.39
N PHE A 522 15.27 0.42 6.84
CA PHE A 522 14.76 1.75 6.51
C PHE A 522 13.66 1.68 5.44
N LEU A 523 13.89 0.96 4.35
CA LEU A 523 12.92 0.80 3.25
C LEU A 523 11.65 0.06 3.71
N GLU A 524 11.81 -1.02 4.48
CA GLU A 524 10.68 -1.73 5.07
C GLU A 524 9.87 -0.83 6.03
N LYS A 525 10.55 -0.05 6.89
CA LYS A 525 9.89 0.96 7.75
C LYS A 525 9.32 2.14 6.96
N SER A 526 9.69 2.37 5.70
CA SER A 526 9.24 3.51 4.87
C SER A 526 8.11 3.15 3.90
N LEU A 527 8.11 1.94 3.34
CA LEU A 527 7.30 1.60 2.16
C LEU A 527 6.17 0.60 2.45
N GLN A 528 6.28 -0.20 3.52
CA GLN A 528 5.39 -1.35 3.81
C GLN A 528 3.88 -1.04 3.80
N GLN A 529 3.43 0.18 4.11
CA GLN A 529 1.99 0.51 4.15
C GLN A 529 1.45 1.02 2.82
N ILE A 530 2.30 1.57 1.94
CA ILE A 530 1.87 2.23 0.69
C ILE A 530 0.98 1.32 -0.18
N PRO A 531 1.26 0.01 -0.35
CA PRO A 531 0.38 -0.89 -1.12
C PRO A 531 -1.06 -0.93 -0.59
N TRP A 532 -1.22 -1.05 0.72
CA TRP A 532 -2.53 -1.11 1.38
C TRP A 532 -3.22 0.26 1.42
N GLN A 533 -2.48 1.34 1.68
CA GLN A 533 -3.02 2.71 1.69
C GLN A 533 -3.56 3.09 0.29
N CYS A 534 -2.88 2.62 -0.78
CA CYS A 534 -3.28 2.79 -2.17
C CYS A 534 -4.54 1.98 -2.53
N SER A 535 -4.55 0.66 -2.31
CA SER A 535 -5.71 -0.17 -2.64
C SER A 535 -6.96 0.21 -1.83
N THR A 536 -6.78 0.55 -0.55
CA THR A 536 -7.86 1.07 0.31
C THR A 536 -8.47 2.34 -0.25
N PHE A 537 -7.66 3.29 -0.74
CA PHE A 537 -8.17 4.53 -1.34
C PHE A 537 -9.06 4.24 -2.55
N TYR A 538 -8.60 3.44 -3.52
CA TYR A 538 -9.36 3.18 -4.73
C TYR A 538 -10.62 2.35 -4.46
N MET A 539 -10.57 1.35 -3.57
CA MET A 539 -11.75 0.59 -3.15
C MET A 539 -12.79 1.46 -2.44
N GLN A 540 -12.36 2.40 -1.57
CA GLN A 540 -13.28 3.36 -0.92
C GLN A 540 -13.91 4.35 -1.92
N ASN A 541 -13.22 4.68 -3.02
CA ASN A 541 -13.74 5.55 -4.07
C ASN A 541 -14.45 4.77 -5.21
N HIS A 542 -14.75 3.47 -4.98
CA HIS A 542 -15.38 2.57 -5.95
C HIS A 542 -14.65 2.44 -7.30
N VAL A 543 -13.35 2.74 -7.33
CA VAL A 543 -12.50 2.60 -8.52
C VAL A 543 -12.02 1.15 -8.60
N LEU A 544 -12.43 0.46 -9.66
CA LEU A 544 -11.88 -0.84 -10.03
C LEU A 544 -10.60 -0.66 -10.86
N PRO A 545 -9.64 -1.60 -10.79
CA PRO A 545 -8.52 -1.65 -11.71
C PRO A 545 -9.00 -1.70 -13.17
N GLY A 546 -8.29 -0.99 -14.06
CA GLY A 546 -8.50 -1.11 -15.50
C GLY A 546 -8.23 -2.55 -15.95
N LYS A 547 -8.96 -3.02 -16.97
CA LYS A 547 -8.59 -4.28 -17.64
C LYS A 547 -7.31 -4.05 -18.42
N SER A 548 -6.32 -4.92 -18.24
CA SER A 548 -5.19 -5.04 -19.18
C SER A 548 -5.73 -5.40 -20.57
N SER A 549 -5.01 -5.00 -21.61
CA SER A 549 -5.44 -5.11 -23.01
C SER A 549 -5.30 -6.54 -23.59
N SER A 550 -5.69 -7.55 -22.82
CA SER A 550 -5.70 -8.98 -23.20
C SER A 550 -7.09 -9.46 -23.61
N GLU A 551 -8.15 -9.05 -22.92
CA GLU A 551 -9.54 -9.49 -23.20
C GLU A 551 -10.18 -8.82 -24.44
N SER A 552 -9.49 -7.87 -25.08
CA SER A 552 -9.95 -7.21 -26.31
C SER A 552 -9.22 -7.68 -27.58
N ALA A 553 -8.33 -8.66 -27.48
CA ALA A 553 -7.47 -9.10 -28.59
C ALA A 553 -8.08 -10.19 -29.50
N GLU A 554 -9.14 -10.88 -29.08
CA GLU A 554 -9.69 -12.04 -29.82
C GLU A 554 -10.48 -11.68 -31.11
N THR A 555 -10.64 -10.40 -31.46
CA THR A 555 -11.41 -9.97 -32.64
C THR A 555 -10.71 -8.96 -33.56
N SER A 556 -9.37 -8.95 -33.62
CA SER A 556 -8.66 -8.33 -34.76
C SER A 556 -7.31 -8.98 -35.07
N SER A 557 -7.25 -9.75 -36.16
CA SER A 557 -5.98 -10.23 -36.73
C SER A 557 -5.30 -9.14 -37.57
N GLY A 558 -4.09 -8.75 -37.19
CA GLY A 558 -3.35 -7.69 -37.87
C GLY A 558 -2.04 -7.33 -37.16
N GLY A 559 -1.00 -8.13 -37.35
CA GLY A 559 0.30 -7.90 -36.72
C GLY A 559 1.07 -6.72 -37.31
N LEU A 560 1.72 -5.93 -36.45
CA LEU A 560 2.68 -4.90 -36.82
C LEU A 560 3.86 -4.92 -35.84
N THR A 561 5.08 -5.02 -36.38
CA THR A 561 6.32 -5.07 -35.60
C THR A 561 6.84 -3.67 -35.28
N VAL A 562 7.26 -3.44 -34.04
CA VAL A 562 7.94 -2.20 -33.62
C VAL A 562 9.45 -2.39 -33.76
N ALA A 563 10.06 -1.74 -34.74
CA ALA A 563 11.49 -1.82 -34.99
C ALA A 563 12.31 -0.95 -34.02
N SER A 564 13.41 -1.49 -33.48
CA SER A 564 14.30 -0.79 -32.54
C SER A 564 15.35 0.05 -33.26
N SER A 565 15.35 1.37 -33.03
CA SER A 565 16.21 2.32 -33.72
C SER A 565 17.55 2.56 -33.00
N SER A 566 18.44 1.58 -33.01
CA SER A 566 19.84 1.80 -32.60
C SER A 566 20.57 2.68 -33.64
N ARG A 567 21.31 3.69 -33.17
CA ARG A 567 22.22 4.50 -34.01
C ARG A 567 23.62 4.53 -33.41
N ARG A 568 24.61 4.03 -34.16
CA ARG A 568 26.02 4.41 -34.03
C ARG A 568 26.52 4.91 -35.39
N PRO A 569 27.54 5.80 -35.43
CA PRO A 569 27.92 6.53 -36.64
C PRO A 569 28.89 5.76 -37.54
N SER A 570 28.86 6.07 -38.83
CA SER A 570 29.90 5.77 -39.81
C SER A 570 30.03 6.95 -40.80
N SER A 571 31.04 6.92 -41.68
CA SER A 571 31.69 8.14 -42.15
C SER A 571 31.87 8.29 -43.68
N ALA A 572 31.90 9.56 -44.09
CA ALA A 572 32.62 10.10 -45.26
C ALA A 572 32.01 9.95 -46.68
N HIS A 573 32.44 10.90 -47.53
CA HIS A 573 32.00 11.21 -48.90
C HIS A 573 30.54 11.72 -49.03
N GLY A 574 30.27 12.78 -49.79
CA GLY A 574 31.16 13.70 -50.51
C GLY A 574 30.39 14.60 -51.49
N GLN A 575 31.05 15.66 -51.99
CA GLN A 575 30.48 16.74 -52.82
C GLN A 575 29.51 17.68 -52.08
N MET A 576 29.19 18.89 -52.59
CA MET A 576 29.99 20.06 -53.02
C MET A 576 29.01 21.25 -53.19
N GLU A 577 29.50 22.47 -53.46
CA GLU A 577 28.70 23.70 -53.70
C GLU A 577 27.91 24.25 -52.48
N GLU A 578 27.69 25.56 -52.29
CA GLU A 578 28.59 26.73 -52.46
C GLU A 578 28.03 27.91 -51.58
N GLU A 579 28.70 29.08 -51.57
CA GLU A 579 28.26 30.37 -50.95
C GLU A 579 28.11 30.42 -49.39
N GLU A 580 28.38 31.52 -48.66
CA GLU A 580 29.10 32.79 -48.95
C GLU A 580 29.86 33.25 -47.66
N GLU A 581 30.95 34.04 -47.81
CA GLU A 581 31.78 34.55 -46.70
C GLU A 581 31.56 36.05 -46.42
N ALA A 582 31.29 36.46 -45.17
CA ALA A 582 31.44 37.88 -44.78
C ALA A 582 31.64 38.17 -43.27
N ARG A 583 32.78 38.84 -42.96
CA ARG A 583 33.01 39.82 -41.86
C ARG A 583 33.07 39.28 -40.40
N MET A 584 34.22 39.35 -39.72
CA MET A 584 34.87 40.54 -39.07
C MET A 584 34.09 41.08 -37.85
N ARG A 585 34.70 41.45 -36.69
CA ARG A 585 36.13 41.52 -36.30
C ARG A 585 36.27 41.61 -34.75
N THR A 586 37.47 41.29 -34.23
CA THR A 586 38.22 41.85 -33.05
C THR A 586 37.52 42.89 -32.13
N THR A 587 37.68 42.96 -30.80
CA THR A 587 38.81 42.69 -29.85
C THR A 587 38.24 42.27 -28.45
N SER A 588 38.95 42.08 -27.32
CA SER A 588 40.35 42.31 -26.89
C SER A 588 40.71 41.36 -25.74
N SER A 589 41.97 40.93 -25.65
CA SER A 589 42.56 40.35 -24.44
C SER A 589 43.09 41.43 -23.49
N VAL A 590 43.06 41.15 -22.18
CA VAL A 590 43.95 41.74 -21.17
C VAL A 590 44.40 40.59 -20.28
N GLY A 591 45.70 40.50 -20.03
CA GLY A 591 46.28 39.55 -19.08
C GLY A 591 47.39 40.21 -18.28
N CYS A 592 47.64 39.68 -17.09
CA CYS A 592 48.84 39.95 -16.29
C CYS A 592 49.36 38.61 -15.75
N GLU A 593 50.65 38.38 -15.89
CA GLU A 593 51.36 37.19 -15.43
C GLU A 593 52.23 37.51 -14.21
N GLY A 594 52.73 36.47 -13.54
CA GLY A 594 53.80 36.56 -12.55
C GLY A 594 53.34 36.43 -11.08
N LEU A 595 54.06 35.75 -10.19
CA LEU A 595 55.34 35.02 -10.33
C LEU A 595 55.39 33.81 -9.37
N ASP A 596 56.24 32.85 -9.71
CA ASP A 596 56.77 31.78 -8.84
C ASP A 596 57.71 32.37 -7.75
N GLU A 597 58.42 31.66 -6.85
CA GLU A 597 58.92 30.27 -6.80
C GLU A 597 59.41 29.92 -5.35
N ILE A 598 60.06 28.76 -5.14
CA ILE A 598 60.97 28.38 -4.02
C ILE A 598 60.33 27.98 -2.66
N GLU A 599 60.92 27.09 -1.82
CA GLU A 599 61.44 25.72 -2.05
C GLU A 599 61.66 24.97 -0.69
N ARG A 600 61.50 23.64 -0.69
CA ARG A 600 62.21 22.57 0.08
C ARG A 600 62.53 22.62 1.61
N MET A 601 62.40 21.40 2.17
CA MET A 601 63.21 20.73 3.22
C MET A 601 63.06 21.09 4.71
N GLY A 602 63.08 20.04 5.56
CA GLY A 602 63.14 20.13 7.03
C GLY A 602 62.79 18.83 7.76
N ASN A 603 63.73 17.87 7.84
CA ASN A 603 63.51 16.57 8.50
C ASN A 603 64.15 16.52 9.89
N ALA A 604 63.37 16.35 10.96
CA ALA A 604 63.87 16.12 12.32
C ALA A 604 62.82 15.46 13.23
N GLY A 605 63.08 14.23 13.69
CA GLY A 605 62.28 13.58 14.73
C GLY A 605 62.86 13.76 16.13
N LYS A 606 62.04 13.63 17.18
CA LYS A 606 62.54 13.39 18.55
C LYS A 606 61.61 12.50 19.36
N ARG A 607 62.23 11.51 20.02
CA ARG A 607 61.64 10.47 20.86
C ARG A 607 61.77 10.89 22.32
N LEU A 608 60.71 10.71 23.11
CA LEU A 608 60.76 10.73 24.57
C LEU A 608 59.97 9.53 25.10
N GLU A 609 60.44 8.95 26.19
CA GLU A 609 59.97 7.70 26.77
C GLU A 609 59.73 7.84 28.29
N PHE A 610 59.11 6.81 28.87
CA PHE A 610 58.80 6.66 30.30
C PHE A 610 57.69 7.60 30.83
N GLN A 611 56.93 7.23 31.86
CA GLN A 611 57.08 6.09 32.79
C GLN A 611 55.72 5.50 33.17
N GLY A 612 55.61 4.17 33.25
CA GLY A 612 54.36 3.48 33.61
C GLY A 612 54.29 2.98 35.06
N ARG A 613 53.09 2.63 35.54
CA ARG A 613 52.85 1.84 36.75
C ARG A 613 51.75 0.80 36.53
N LYS A 614 51.78 -0.27 37.34
CA LYS A 614 50.86 -1.42 37.31
C LYS A 614 49.93 -1.39 38.52
N SER A 615 48.69 -1.86 38.34
CA SER A 615 47.93 -2.80 39.20
C SER A 615 46.41 -2.63 38.90
N GLU A 616 45.52 -3.59 39.13
CA GLU A 616 45.68 -5.04 39.31
C GLU A 616 44.45 -5.76 38.71
N ARG A 617 44.47 -7.10 38.67
CA ARG A 617 43.27 -7.89 38.37
C ARG A 617 42.62 -8.32 39.67
N ASP A 618 41.31 -8.53 39.66
CA ASP A 618 40.76 -9.63 40.46
C ASP A 618 39.57 -10.30 39.77
N ASN A 619 39.31 -11.57 40.14
CA ASN A 619 38.25 -12.40 39.55
C ASN A 619 37.18 -12.75 40.61
N LEU A 620 35.93 -12.90 40.18
CA LEU A 620 34.91 -13.79 40.79
C LEU A 620 33.75 -13.90 39.78
N GLN A 621 33.77 -14.87 38.87
CA GLN A 621 33.30 -16.27 39.01
C GLN A 621 31.78 -16.46 39.11
N PHE A 622 31.28 -17.37 38.28
CA PHE A 622 29.91 -17.87 38.24
C PHE A 622 29.56 -18.69 39.49
N VAL A 623 28.27 -18.70 39.85
CA VAL A 623 27.64 -19.81 40.58
C VAL A 623 26.37 -20.22 39.84
N ASN A 624 26.30 -21.48 39.42
CA ASN A 624 25.05 -22.11 38.95
C ASN A 624 24.27 -22.64 40.17
N ALA A 625 22.95 -22.46 40.16
CA ALA A 625 22.03 -23.17 41.05
C ALA A 625 20.78 -23.59 40.28
N THR A 626 20.51 -24.89 40.23
CA THR A 626 19.40 -25.46 39.46
C THR A 626 18.29 -26.02 40.35
N LYS A 627 17.05 -25.93 39.82
CA LYS A 627 15.97 -26.92 39.99
C LYS A 627 15.18 -26.93 41.31
N THR A 628 14.02 -26.28 41.27
CA THR A 628 12.76 -26.86 41.81
C THR A 628 11.70 -26.82 40.70
N ARG A 629 10.74 -27.74 40.71
CA ARG A 629 9.69 -27.91 39.69
C ARG A 629 8.40 -28.30 40.41
N LEU A 630 7.28 -27.60 40.14
CA LEU A 630 5.90 -28.12 40.11
C LEU A 630 4.91 -26.99 39.75
N GLU A 631 3.90 -27.36 38.96
CA GLU A 631 2.52 -26.81 38.88
C GLU A 631 2.27 -25.28 38.82
N CYS A 632 1.94 -24.79 37.61
CA CYS A 632 0.61 -24.23 37.29
C CYS A 632 0.46 -24.12 35.76
N ASP A 633 -0.50 -24.84 35.19
CA ASP A 633 -0.87 -24.76 33.76
C ASP A 633 -1.88 -23.61 33.48
N ASN A 634 -2.29 -23.48 32.23
CA ASN A 634 -3.36 -22.60 31.71
C ASN A 634 -3.08 -21.09 31.62
N TYR A 635 -2.20 -20.71 30.68
CA TYR A 635 -2.23 -19.40 30.01
C TYR A 635 -2.08 -19.56 28.47
N ALA A 636 -3.10 -20.16 27.84
CA ALA A 636 -3.10 -20.43 26.38
C ALA A 636 -4.29 -19.81 25.62
N ASP A 637 -5.46 -19.60 26.26
CA ASP A 637 -6.69 -19.22 25.55
C ASP A 637 -6.91 -17.72 25.29
N MET A 638 -6.15 -16.84 25.94
CA MET A 638 -6.45 -15.39 25.89
C MET A 638 -5.89 -14.69 24.63
N SER A 639 -4.87 -15.27 23.98
CA SER A 639 -4.27 -14.74 22.74
C SER A 639 -5.09 -15.10 21.51
N THR A 640 -5.64 -16.32 21.44
CA THR A 640 -6.45 -16.83 20.33
C THR A 640 -7.70 -15.96 20.12
N VAL A 641 -8.42 -15.65 21.20
CA VAL A 641 -9.64 -14.83 21.19
C VAL A 641 -9.38 -13.37 20.78
N PHE A 642 -8.15 -12.87 20.91
CA PHE A 642 -7.76 -11.53 20.46
C PHE A 642 -7.42 -11.49 18.97
N LEU A 643 -6.84 -12.58 18.43
CA LEU A 643 -6.54 -12.74 17.01
C LEU A 643 -7.81 -12.85 16.15
N GLU A 644 -8.79 -13.66 16.57
CA GLU A 644 -10.08 -13.76 15.87
C GLU A 644 -10.78 -12.40 15.73
N LYS A 645 -10.84 -11.63 16.83
CA LYS A 645 -11.48 -10.31 16.86
C LYS A 645 -10.74 -9.24 16.05
N SER A 646 -9.45 -9.45 15.77
CA SER A 646 -8.66 -8.56 14.93
C SER A 646 -8.92 -8.83 13.44
N LEU A 647 -8.96 -10.10 13.04
CA LEU A 647 -9.23 -10.51 11.65
C LEU A 647 -10.66 -10.14 11.19
N GLN A 648 -11.64 -10.15 12.10
CA GLN A 648 -13.02 -9.73 11.81
C GLN A 648 -13.17 -8.24 11.43
N GLN A 649 -12.20 -7.37 11.74
CA GLN A 649 -12.34 -5.93 11.45
C GLN A 649 -12.05 -5.56 9.98
N ILE A 650 -11.22 -6.33 9.27
CA ILE A 650 -10.78 -5.98 7.91
C ILE A 650 -11.97 -5.93 6.93
N PRO A 651 -12.88 -6.93 6.90
CA PRO A 651 -14.06 -6.85 6.03
C PRO A 651 -15.12 -5.86 6.54
N TRP A 652 -15.22 -5.68 7.87
CA TRP A 652 -16.19 -4.79 8.51
C TRP A 652 -16.00 -3.31 8.11
N GLN A 653 -14.77 -2.89 7.88
CA GLN A 653 -14.47 -1.53 7.41
C GLN A 653 -14.90 -1.28 5.96
N CYS A 654 -14.98 -2.32 5.12
CA CYS A 654 -15.58 -2.21 3.78
C CYS A 654 -17.12 -2.20 3.88
N SER A 655 -17.70 -3.07 4.71
CA SER A 655 -19.16 -3.17 4.82
C SER A 655 -19.80 -1.91 5.40
N THR A 656 -19.21 -1.28 6.42
CA THR A 656 -19.72 -0.02 7.02
C THR A 656 -19.79 1.15 6.04
N PHE A 657 -18.84 1.26 5.11
CA PHE A 657 -18.88 2.29 4.06
C PHE A 657 -19.96 1.98 3.01
N TYR A 658 -20.04 0.72 2.56
CA TYR A 658 -21.11 0.20 1.69
C TYR A 658 -22.51 0.14 2.36
N MET A 659 -22.69 0.64 3.59
CA MET A 659 -24.01 0.81 4.21
C MET A 659 -24.60 2.21 4.01
N GLN A 660 -23.80 3.23 3.68
CA GLN A 660 -24.30 4.62 3.65
C GLN A 660 -24.91 5.06 2.32
N ASN A 661 -24.63 4.37 1.20
CA ASN A 661 -25.12 4.75 -0.13
C ASN A 661 -25.94 3.63 -0.78
N HIS A 662 -27.27 3.78 -0.79
CA HIS A 662 -28.17 2.90 -1.54
C HIS A 662 -28.20 3.29 -3.03
N VAL A 663 -27.53 2.50 -3.87
CA VAL A 663 -27.72 2.55 -5.34
C VAL A 663 -27.90 1.13 -5.86
N LEU A 664 -28.97 0.90 -6.63
CA LEU A 664 -29.22 -0.36 -7.33
C LEU A 664 -28.49 -0.35 -8.69
N PRO A 665 -27.78 -1.41 -9.10
CA PRO A 665 -27.25 -1.52 -10.45
C PRO A 665 -28.40 -1.61 -11.46
N GLY A 666 -28.35 -0.78 -12.50
CA GLY A 666 -29.36 -0.76 -13.56
C GLY A 666 -29.31 -2.01 -14.44
N LYS A 667 -30.48 -2.57 -14.79
CA LYS A 667 -30.58 -3.69 -15.73
C LYS A 667 -30.30 -3.22 -17.17
N SER A 668 -29.20 -3.68 -17.77
CA SER A 668 -28.98 -3.61 -19.21
C SER A 668 -29.72 -4.74 -19.92
N SER A 669 -30.90 -4.46 -20.46
CA SER A 669 -31.68 -5.42 -21.25
C SER A 669 -31.27 -5.38 -22.72
N SER A 670 -30.56 -6.43 -23.18
CA SER A 670 -30.24 -6.65 -24.60
C SER A 670 -31.05 -7.83 -25.15
N GLU A 671 -32.31 -7.58 -25.50
CA GLU A 671 -33.11 -8.56 -26.26
C GLU A 671 -32.89 -8.37 -27.77
N SER A 672 -32.61 -9.47 -28.46
CA SER A 672 -32.45 -9.52 -29.91
C SER A 672 -33.81 -9.50 -30.62
N ALA A 673 -34.02 -8.55 -31.53
CA ALA A 673 -35.19 -8.51 -32.41
C ALA A 673 -34.77 -8.72 -33.87
N GLU A 674 -35.32 -9.76 -34.51
CA GLU A 674 -35.06 -10.08 -35.91
C GLU A 674 -35.77 -9.11 -36.87
N THR A 675 -35.16 -8.84 -38.02
CA THR A 675 -35.76 -8.01 -39.06
C THR A 675 -36.74 -8.79 -39.93
N SER A 676 -38.00 -8.37 -39.98
CA SER A 676 -38.95 -8.76 -41.04
C SER A 676 -39.78 -7.56 -41.51
N SER A 677 -40.32 -7.64 -42.73
CA SER A 677 -40.82 -6.49 -43.48
C SER A 677 -42.34 -6.33 -43.44
N GLY A 678 -42.81 -5.09 -43.27
CA GLY A 678 -44.21 -4.69 -43.40
C GLY A 678 -44.32 -3.16 -43.38
N GLY A 679 -45.17 -2.56 -44.23
CA GLY A 679 -45.23 -1.11 -44.40
C GLY A 679 -46.65 -0.53 -44.40
N LEU A 680 -46.72 0.80 -44.50
CA LEU A 680 -47.93 1.65 -44.40
C LEU A 680 -48.57 1.64 -42.98
N THR A 681 -49.28 2.68 -42.52
CA THR A 681 -49.82 3.87 -43.22
C THR A 681 -49.70 5.14 -42.35
N LEU A 682 -49.84 6.32 -42.98
CA LEU A 682 -50.02 7.62 -42.33
C LEU A 682 -51.29 7.69 -41.45
N LEU A 683 -51.26 8.48 -40.38
CA LEU A 683 -52.13 9.66 -40.20
C LEU A 683 -51.65 10.52 -39.00
N ALA A 684 -52.23 11.72 -38.83
CA ALA A 684 -51.63 12.80 -38.03
C ALA A 684 -52.66 13.63 -37.23
N SER A 685 -52.16 14.63 -36.50
CA SER A 685 -52.90 15.72 -35.84
C SER A 685 -53.60 15.35 -34.50
N SER A 686 -53.88 16.27 -33.56
CA SER A 686 -53.58 17.72 -33.48
C SER A 686 -53.59 18.22 -32.00
N SER A 687 -52.88 19.33 -31.73
CA SER A 687 -53.30 20.55 -30.96
C SER A 687 -54.05 20.45 -29.57
N SER A 688 -54.14 21.46 -28.69
CA SER A 688 -53.68 22.86 -28.69
C SER A 688 -53.69 23.54 -27.28
N ARG A 689 -52.74 24.48 -27.06
CA ARG A 689 -52.85 25.76 -26.29
C ARG A 689 -53.01 25.82 -24.74
N ARG A 690 -52.38 26.90 -24.21
CA ARG A 690 -52.52 27.61 -22.89
C ARG A 690 -53.81 28.52 -22.90
N PRO A 691 -54.19 29.39 -21.91
CA PRO A 691 -53.39 30.00 -20.81
C PRO A 691 -54.06 30.47 -19.47
N SER A 692 -53.18 30.91 -18.54
CA SER A 692 -53.25 32.07 -17.60
C SER A 692 -54.44 32.39 -16.64
N SER A 693 -54.13 32.33 -15.33
CA SER A 693 -54.32 33.36 -14.25
C SER A 693 -55.67 34.00 -13.87
N ALA A 694 -56.02 33.98 -12.56
CA ALA A 694 -56.75 35.03 -11.81
C ALA A 694 -56.59 34.86 -10.26
N HIS A 695 -57.14 35.78 -9.43
CA HIS A 695 -56.94 35.91 -7.96
C HIS A 695 -58.23 35.74 -7.11
N GLY A 696 -58.06 35.40 -5.82
CA GLY A 696 -58.94 35.76 -4.67
C GLY A 696 -59.96 34.70 -4.19
N GLN A 697 -60.60 34.80 -3.00
CA GLN A 697 -60.25 35.44 -1.70
C GLN A 697 -61.30 35.00 -0.61
N MET A 698 -61.04 35.20 0.70
CA MET A 698 -61.98 35.16 1.86
C MET A 698 -62.50 33.78 2.34
N GLU A 699 -62.90 33.52 3.61
CA GLU A 699 -62.52 33.93 5.01
C GLU A 699 -63.31 32.96 6.00
N GLU A 700 -63.24 32.93 7.35
CA GLU A 700 -62.57 33.75 8.40
C GLU A 700 -61.58 32.95 9.31
N GLU A 701 -61.72 32.55 10.62
CA GLU A 701 -62.75 32.57 11.70
C GLU A 701 -62.06 32.52 13.12
N GLU A 702 -62.74 32.17 14.24
CA GLU A 702 -62.30 32.34 15.67
C GLU A 702 -61.70 31.08 16.38
N GLU A 703 -61.22 31.02 17.64
CA GLU A 703 -60.67 31.92 18.71
C GLU A 703 -59.45 31.11 19.34
N ALA A 704 -58.64 31.43 20.36
CA ALA A 704 -58.68 32.37 21.49
C ALA A 704 -57.28 32.61 22.15
N ARG A 705 -57.15 33.72 22.90
CA ARG A 705 -56.73 33.85 24.34
C ARG A 705 -55.58 32.99 24.92
N MET A 706 -54.68 33.51 25.79
CA MET A 706 -54.48 34.88 26.33
C MET A 706 -53.07 35.07 26.95
N ARG A 707 -52.45 36.25 26.69
CA ARG A 707 -51.74 37.17 27.64
C ARG A 707 -50.47 36.72 28.42
N THR A 708 -49.51 37.59 28.78
CA THR A 708 -49.16 39.01 28.45
C THR A 708 -47.75 39.40 28.96
N THR A 709 -47.09 40.37 28.29
CA THR A 709 -46.15 41.44 28.79
C THR A 709 -44.95 41.07 29.70
N SER A 710 -43.69 41.46 29.43
CA SER A 710 -43.11 42.83 29.34
C SER A 710 -43.12 43.61 30.67
N SER A 711 -42.21 44.54 31.02
CA SER A 711 -41.06 45.18 30.33
C SER A 711 -40.26 46.06 31.33
N SER A 712 -39.05 46.53 30.96
CA SER A 712 -38.38 47.76 31.48
C SER A 712 -37.99 47.80 32.99
N SER A 713 -37.07 48.64 33.51
CA SER A 713 -35.92 49.42 32.98
C SER A 713 -35.20 50.14 34.15
N GLY A 714 -33.90 50.46 34.05
CA GLY A 714 -33.30 51.58 34.81
C GLY A 714 -32.00 51.30 35.60
N PRO A 715 -31.25 52.35 36.03
CA PRO A 715 -29.79 52.27 36.22
C PRO A 715 -29.23 52.92 37.52
N ALA A 716 -27.90 53.21 37.51
CA ALA A 716 -27.06 53.94 38.50
C ALA A 716 -26.48 53.06 39.63
N GLN A 717 -25.13 52.96 39.77
CA GLN A 717 -24.23 53.75 40.66
C GLN A 717 -24.27 53.29 42.15
N ASP A 718 -23.17 53.23 42.93
CA ASP A 718 -21.79 53.71 42.68
C ASP A 718 -20.68 53.02 43.52
N HIS A 719 -19.42 53.31 43.15
CA HIS A 719 -18.21 53.46 43.98
C HIS A 719 -17.52 52.33 44.83
N PHE A 720 -16.22 52.17 44.50
CA PHE A 720 -15.02 52.16 45.39
C PHE A 720 -14.29 50.86 45.85
N ARG A 721 -12.94 50.92 45.66
CA ARG A 721 -11.81 50.21 46.33
C ARG A 721 -11.44 48.76 45.93
N SER A 722 -10.59 48.66 44.90
CA SER A 722 -9.17 48.19 44.94
C SER A 722 -8.73 47.27 46.12
N ARG A 723 -7.85 46.26 45.94
CA ARG A 723 -6.67 46.20 45.04
C ARG A 723 -6.02 44.79 45.01
N ARG A 724 -5.32 44.46 43.91
CA ARG A 724 -4.23 43.44 43.75
C ARG A 724 -4.55 41.92 43.71
N ASN A 725 -3.74 41.23 42.89
CA ASN A 725 -3.34 39.82 42.89
C ASN A 725 -4.39 38.72 42.60
N ARG A 726 -4.47 38.28 41.33
CA ARG A 726 -3.73 37.08 40.84
C ARG A 726 -3.84 36.91 39.33
N LEU A 727 -2.70 36.87 38.65
CA LEU A 727 -2.53 36.35 37.29
C LEU A 727 -1.99 34.92 37.39
N SER A 728 -2.81 33.90 37.13
CA SER A 728 -2.37 32.54 36.74
C SER A 728 -3.57 31.64 36.40
N THR A 729 -3.32 30.62 35.58
CA THR A 729 -4.15 29.40 35.44
C THR A 729 -5.40 29.47 34.54
N GLU A 730 -5.26 29.94 33.30
CA GLU A 730 -6.08 29.48 32.16
C GLU A 730 -5.20 28.81 31.09
N MET A 731 -4.68 27.62 31.42
CA MET A 731 -4.08 26.68 30.46
C MET A 731 -3.96 25.28 31.09
N ARG A 732 -5.00 24.45 30.96
CA ARG A 732 -4.97 22.97 31.10
C ARG A 732 -6.34 22.34 30.85
N SER A 733 -6.60 21.95 29.60
CA SER A 733 -7.69 21.01 29.25
C SER A 733 -7.39 20.32 27.91
N MET A 734 -6.25 19.65 27.83
CA MET A 734 -5.96 18.64 26.81
C MET A 734 -5.56 17.35 27.52
N THR A 735 -6.54 16.48 27.69
CA THR A 735 -6.40 15.09 28.14
C THR A 735 -7.12 14.22 27.13
N LEU A 736 -6.35 13.46 26.35
CA LEU A 736 -6.85 12.30 25.62
C LEU A 736 -6.58 11.09 26.52
N ASP A 737 -7.54 10.18 26.64
CA ASP A 737 -7.44 9.06 27.58
C ASP A 737 -6.37 8.04 27.15
N ASP A 738 -5.30 7.95 27.95
CA ASP A 738 -4.41 6.79 27.96
C ASP A 738 -5.11 5.63 28.69
N SER A 739 -5.87 4.81 27.95
CA SER A 739 -6.31 3.51 28.46
C SER A 739 -6.46 2.45 27.36
N ARG A 740 -5.59 1.43 27.45
CA ARG A 740 -5.54 0.17 26.67
C ARG A 740 -5.19 0.31 25.19
#